data_AF-A0A9P1FCN3-F1
#
_entry.id   AF-A0A9P1FCN3-F1
#
_cell.length_a   1.000
_cell.length_b   1.000
_cell.length_c   1.000
_cell.angle_alpha   90.00
_cell.angle_beta   90.00
_cell.angle_gamma   90.00
#
_symmetry.space_group_name_H-M   'P 1'
#
loop_
_entity.id
_entity.type
_entity.pdbx_description
1 polymer ?
#
loop_
_entity_poly.entity_id
_entity_poly.type
_entity_poly.pdbx_seq_one_letter_code
_entity_poly.pdbx_strand_id
1 'polypeptide(L)'
;MSRSELKAQRATRSKAAGEHKRTEAELADALPSGRGASAEQPVRWWQGTLAIALVGSVLLWLAFPPVNWWPLAWVAPVPWLMLVRMKELPGRRPYRALWFAGFAFWMGALHWLRLPYWATSFGWVALSIYLGLYLPLFVVLARRAVHGWGLSLVWVAPVIWTSLELVRGHFLGGFLMAAVGHTQSQWLEMIQISDLGGSYAVTFLVMFVAACLTRMWPLGENRKTESQKTTLWPAFAAVAALVAVWGYGRYRMAAAEPVPGPTVLLVQGSIDTEMKADPALRAEVYRQYFTLSQRGTMNRDDIDLVIWPETMFRETLFSHDEDAKPPADADWTIEELADAERHIRQLISDTAIAVGAPMILGLDCVHFRAEGDARHNSAMLVEADGELSDRYDKMHPVLFGEYIPLGDKYPWLYSLSPLSNSVLPGERPVAIEVAGARFAPSICYENILPHLIAGQVRTLRDAGEEPDVLVNLTNDGWFWGSSELDMHLTCALFRAVECRKPMLVAANTGFSAWIDGDGRIVQQGPRRDTGTIVADVELDPRQSLYLTVGDWPWAVCLLFSVAVALDLTAGERLRRRKNAISEVRSCYADSPPGNFGRLVISEQSHRLRALRELEGEVLMNLLGRIFVVLILVMSVLFLGFATVVYATHRNWYEIVNLQPSEAGAGKPVGLTYQLQDARSENTRLQEELARLEKEVATEEAARREAIAKLETEKELLKNERDELQRDEADLVAQKNQAVATMEASQQTLAALRTEVDNLRRETREAQSERDESFNRVVELTDSLNQAETQRVKLKDRRDQLEEQNEKLKDVLARNEIDPDADMTPPRVDGIVLARDSNGLIEISIGQDDGLRVGHQLEVFRGPRYLGRVEVVQTAPDKSVAKIIPEFRKGNIERSDRVATRIQ
;
A
#
# COMPACT_ATOMS: atom_id res chain seq x y z
N MET A 1 53.37 36.84 92.51
CA MET A 1 52.25 37.53 91.85
C MET A 1 50.99 37.34 92.68
N SER A 2 50.41 38.44 93.15
CA SER A 2 49.37 38.45 94.18
C SER A 2 47.97 38.39 93.55
N ARG A 3 46.97 37.92 94.31
CA ARG A 3 45.54 37.89 93.92
C ARG A 3 44.96 39.26 93.48
N SER A 4 45.68 40.37 93.68
CA SER A 4 45.32 41.69 93.14
C SER A 4 45.61 41.86 91.64
N GLU A 5 46.58 41.14 91.07
CA GLU A 5 46.98 41.27 89.65
C GLU A 5 46.02 40.53 88.71
N LEU A 6 45.38 39.46 89.20
CA LEU A 6 44.38 38.66 88.45
C LEU A 6 43.01 39.35 88.34
N LYS A 7 42.67 40.30 89.24
CA LYS A 7 41.44 41.09 89.14
C LYS A 7 41.59 42.27 88.18
N ALA A 8 42.78 42.85 88.06
CA ALA A 8 43.05 43.93 87.10
C ALA A 8 43.03 43.44 85.64
N GLN A 9 43.55 42.24 85.34
CA GLN A 9 43.52 41.68 83.98
C GLN A 9 42.12 41.22 83.50
N ARG A 10 41.21 40.86 84.42
CA ARG A 10 39.82 40.49 84.07
C ARG A 10 38.94 41.72 83.80
N ALA A 11 39.24 42.87 84.39
CA ALA A 11 38.50 44.11 84.14
C ALA A 11 38.81 44.73 82.76
N THR A 12 40.05 44.63 82.28
CA THR A 12 40.46 45.14 80.95
C THR A 12 39.98 44.25 79.79
N ARG A 13 39.86 42.93 79.99
CA ARG A 13 39.32 42.01 78.97
C ARG A 13 37.80 42.13 78.76
N SER A 14 37.04 42.55 79.77
CA SER A 14 35.58 42.75 79.67
C SER A 14 35.23 44.03 78.89
N LYS A 15 36.02 45.10 79.04
CA LYS A 15 35.82 46.36 78.32
C LYS A 15 36.17 46.26 76.82
N ALA A 16 37.22 45.51 76.47
CA ALA A 16 37.62 45.28 75.08
C ALA A 16 36.65 44.36 74.29
N ALA A 17 35.91 43.47 74.97
CA ALA A 17 34.92 42.61 74.32
C ALA A 17 33.57 43.32 74.07
N GLY A 18 33.28 44.40 74.81
CA GLY A 18 32.07 45.22 74.64
C GLY A 18 32.17 46.26 73.52
N GLU A 19 33.36 46.80 73.26
CA GLU A 19 33.57 47.78 72.19
C GLU A 19 33.72 47.12 70.81
N HIS A 20 34.24 45.90 70.74
CA HIS A 20 34.37 45.16 69.47
C HIS A 20 33.02 44.68 68.90
N LYS A 21 32.02 44.45 69.77
CA LYS A 21 30.65 44.08 69.35
C LYS A 21 29.77 45.27 68.96
N ARG A 22 30.14 46.50 69.35
CA ARG A 22 29.43 47.71 68.92
C ARG A 22 29.95 48.23 67.58
N THR A 23 31.24 48.06 67.28
CA THR A 23 31.81 48.45 65.99
C THR A 23 31.47 47.48 64.86
N GLU A 24 31.20 46.19 65.12
CA GLU A 24 30.68 45.28 64.08
C GLU A 24 29.20 45.52 63.74
N ALA A 25 28.42 46.11 64.66
CA ALA A 25 27.02 46.46 64.41
C ALA A 25 26.85 47.81 63.69
N GLU A 26 27.80 48.75 63.85
CA GLU A 26 27.76 50.06 63.18
C GLU A 26 28.58 50.12 61.87
N LEU A 27 29.56 49.23 61.63
CA LEU A 27 30.23 49.12 60.32
C LEU A 27 29.45 48.27 59.29
N ALA A 28 28.41 47.54 59.72
CA ALA A 28 27.52 46.82 58.81
C ALA A 28 26.57 47.76 58.03
N ASP A 29 26.45 49.02 58.44
CA ASP A 29 25.48 50.00 57.90
C ASP A 29 26.13 51.11 57.04
N ALA A 30 27.44 51.04 56.77
CA ALA A 30 28.19 52.11 56.10
C ALA A 30 29.09 51.64 54.94
N LEU A 31 28.72 50.57 54.24
CA LEU A 31 29.27 50.25 52.92
C LEU A 31 28.21 50.54 51.85
N PRO A 32 28.55 51.16 50.70
CA PRO A 32 27.58 51.38 49.64
C PRO A 32 27.05 50.01 49.21
N SER A 33 25.75 49.80 49.38
CA SER A 33 24.97 48.64 48.91
C SER A 33 24.89 48.62 47.38
N GLY A 34 26.07 48.58 46.75
CA GLY A 34 26.30 48.61 45.31
C GLY A 34 26.73 47.25 44.75
N ARG A 35 26.13 46.16 45.23
CA ARG A 35 25.97 44.92 44.45
C ARG A 35 24.66 44.30 44.88
N GLY A 36 23.56 44.80 44.30
CA GLY A 36 22.33 44.04 44.22
C GLY A 36 22.64 42.73 43.51
N ALA A 37 22.92 41.68 44.27
CA ALA A 37 22.58 40.34 43.84
C ALA A 37 21.07 40.39 43.66
N SER A 38 20.63 40.62 42.43
CA SER A 38 19.24 40.42 42.04
C SER A 38 18.93 38.99 42.45
N ALA A 39 18.16 38.83 43.53
CA ALA A 39 17.49 37.57 43.80
C ALA A 39 16.80 37.20 42.50
N GLU A 40 17.27 36.16 41.82
CA GLU A 40 16.64 35.64 40.61
C GLU A 40 15.18 35.41 40.98
N GLN A 41 14.28 36.30 40.53
CA GLN A 41 12.86 36.10 40.74
C GLN A 41 12.55 34.72 40.15
N PRO A 42 11.90 33.81 40.90
CA PRO A 42 11.57 32.49 40.37
C PRO A 42 10.73 32.71 39.12
N VAL A 43 11.31 32.41 37.97
CA VAL A 43 10.59 32.45 36.69
C VAL A 43 9.36 31.59 36.89
N ARG A 44 8.17 32.19 36.73
CA ARG A 44 6.91 31.44 36.88
C ARG A 44 6.99 30.24 35.95
N TRP A 45 6.58 29.05 36.40
CA TRP A 45 6.80 27.80 35.65
C TRP A 45 6.28 27.86 34.19
N TRP A 46 5.19 28.59 33.94
CA TRP A 46 4.60 28.83 32.62
C TRP A 46 5.41 29.78 31.72
N GLN A 47 6.35 30.54 32.28
CA GLN A 47 7.33 31.37 31.57
C GLN A 47 8.67 30.65 31.37
N GLY A 48 8.82 29.42 31.88
CA GLY A 48 10.03 28.63 31.74
C GLY A 48 10.21 28.09 30.31
N THR A 49 11.46 27.85 29.91
CA THR A 49 11.80 27.27 28.59
C THR A 49 11.00 25.99 28.30
N LEU A 50 10.77 25.16 29.32
CA LEU A 50 10.01 23.91 29.20
C LEU A 50 8.57 24.15 28.76
N ALA A 51 7.85 25.07 29.41
CA ALA A 51 6.44 25.33 29.11
C ALA A 51 6.29 25.88 27.68
N ILE A 52 7.14 26.84 27.29
CA ILE A 52 7.12 27.43 25.95
C ILE A 52 7.44 26.37 24.89
N ALA A 53 8.46 25.53 25.13
CA ALA A 53 8.83 24.47 24.21
C ALA A 53 7.72 23.41 24.05
N LEU A 54 7.08 23.02 25.16
CA LEU A 54 5.97 22.06 25.16
C LEU A 54 4.74 22.61 24.43
N VAL A 55 4.43 23.91 24.51
CA VAL A 55 3.33 24.49 23.71
C VAL A 55 3.57 24.26 22.22
N GLY A 56 4.78 24.53 21.71
CA GLY A 56 5.12 24.26 20.32
C GLY A 56 5.03 22.77 19.96
N SER A 57 5.55 21.90 20.83
CA SER A 57 5.47 20.45 20.67
C SER A 57 4.03 19.92 20.63
N VAL A 58 3.16 20.38 21.53
CA VAL A 58 1.76 19.97 21.59
C VAL A 58 1.00 20.46 20.36
N LEU A 59 1.19 21.72 19.96
CA LEU A 59 0.56 22.25 18.75
C LEU A 59 0.98 21.47 17.50
N LEU A 60 2.27 21.09 17.40
CA LEU A 60 2.75 20.29 16.28
C LEU A 60 2.17 18.86 16.34
N TRP A 61 2.08 18.25 17.53
CA TRP A 61 1.47 16.92 17.68
C TRP A 61 -0.01 16.91 17.28
N LEU A 62 -0.77 17.95 17.66
CA LEU A 62 -2.18 18.11 17.26
C LEU A 62 -2.34 18.28 15.74
N ALA A 63 -1.31 18.80 15.06
CA ALA A 63 -1.33 18.95 13.60
C ALA A 63 -1.18 17.61 12.87
N PHE A 64 -0.62 16.58 13.51
CA PHE A 64 -0.49 15.24 12.97
C PHE A 64 -1.69 14.33 13.31
N PRO A 65 -1.89 13.24 12.56
CA PRO A 65 -2.80 12.18 12.95
C PRO A 65 -2.46 11.64 14.36
N PRO A 66 -3.47 11.25 15.16
CA PRO A 66 -4.87 11.07 14.79
C PRO A 66 -5.73 12.34 14.84
N VAL A 67 -5.23 13.46 15.39
CA VAL A 67 -6.02 14.70 15.54
C VAL A 67 -6.13 15.47 14.23
N ASN A 68 -5.03 15.52 13.48
CA ASN A 68 -4.97 16.02 12.11
C ASN A 68 -5.45 17.48 11.93
N TRP A 69 -5.23 18.34 12.95
CA TRP A 69 -5.51 19.78 12.89
C TRP A 69 -4.36 20.53 12.21
N TRP A 70 -4.09 20.17 10.96
CA TRP A 70 -2.93 20.62 10.20
C TRP A 70 -2.70 22.15 10.14
N PRO A 71 -3.72 23.05 10.20
CA PRO A 71 -3.45 24.49 10.19
C PRO A 71 -2.63 24.95 11.40
N LEU A 72 -2.62 24.18 12.50
CA LEU A 72 -1.80 24.49 13.67
C LEU A 72 -0.30 24.41 13.39
N ALA A 73 0.14 23.66 12.37
CA ALA A 73 1.55 23.56 12.01
C ALA A 73 2.16 24.91 11.60
N TRP A 74 1.37 25.86 11.07
CA TRP A 74 1.84 27.21 10.72
C TRP A 74 2.21 28.06 11.94
N VAL A 75 1.64 27.75 13.10
CA VAL A 75 1.89 28.46 14.36
C VAL A 75 2.69 27.64 15.38
N ALA A 76 2.75 26.32 15.23
CA ALA A 76 3.42 25.43 16.16
C ALA A 76 4.93 25.73 16.36
N PRO A 77 5.70 26.17 15.35
CA PRO A 77 7.09 26.57 15.55
C PRO A 77 7.26 27.91 16.27
N VAL A 78 6.23 28.77 16.35
CA VAL A 78 6.34 30.13 16.92
C VAL A 78 6.90 30.14 18.34
N PRO A 79 6.44 29.29 19.29
CA PRO A 79 7.03 29.21 20.63
C PRO A 79 8.54 28.89 20.62
N TRP A 80 9.00 27.98 19.75
CA TRP A 80 10.42 27.64 19.63
C TRP A 80 11.22 28.81 19.07
N LEU A 81 10.67 29.52 18.09
CA LEU A 81 11.28 30.70 17.48
C LEU A 81 11.32 31.88 18.46
N MET A 82 10.35 32.02 19.36
CA MET A 82 10.40 32.98 20.47
C MET A 82 11.60 32.70 21.38
N LEU A 83 11.85 31.43 21.72
CA LEU A 83 13.03 31.02 22.50
C LEU A 83 14.33 31.34 21.76
N VAL A 84 14.36 31.25 20.43
CA VAL A 84 15.53 31.65 19.64
C VAL A 84 15.81 33.15 19.78
N ARG A 85 14.78 34.00 19.79
CA ARG A 85 14.94 35.46 19.88
C ARG A 85 15.35 35.99 21.24
N MET A 86 15.04 35.30 22.34
CA MET A 86 15.39 35.75 23.69
C MET A 86 16.91 35.83 23.86
N LYS A 87 17.44 36.87 24.52
CA LYS A 87 18.90 36.96 24.77
C LYS A 87 19.37 35.84 25.68
N GLU A 88 18.62 35.56 26.74
CA GLU A 88 18.87 34.48 27.67
C GLU A 88 17.66 33.55 27.72
N LEU A 89 17.91 32.25 27.86
CA LEU A 89 16.83 31.26 27.94
C LEU A 89 16.36 31.14 29.40
N PRO A 90 15.05 31.22 29.68
CA PRO A 90 14.54 31.18 31.04
C PRO A 90 14.68 29.80 31.70
N GLY A 91 15.30 29.75 32.88
CA GLY A 91 15.41 28.56 33.74
C GLY A 91 16.83 27.98 33.88
N ARG A 92 17.02 27.04 34.83
CA ARG A 92 18.35 26.54 35.23
C ARG A 92 19.05 25.66 34.19
N ARG A 93 18.30 24.88 33.39
CA ARG A 93 18.84 23.93 32.38
C ARG A 93 18.00 23.96 31.09
N PRO A 94 18.01 25.07 30.34
CA PRO A 94 17.08 25.30 29.25
C PRO A 94 17.21 24.29 28.10
N TYR A 95 18.43 23.86 27.76
CA TYR A 95 18.63 22.85 26.69
C TYR A 95 18.16 21.45 27.08
N ARG A 96 18.19 21.08 28.38
CA ARG A 96 17.58 19.83 28.84
C ARG A 96 16.06 19.90 28.80
N ALA A 97 15.49 21.07 29.09
CA ALA A 97 14.05 21.31 28.94
C ALA A 97 13.61 21.25 27.47
N LEU A 98 14.39 21.83 26.54
CA LEU A 98 14.16 21.72 25.10
C LEU A 98 14.22 20.26 24.62
N TRP A 99 15.25 19.52 25.04
CA TRP A 99 15.34 18.10 24.73
C TRP A 99 14.13 17.32 25.25
N PHE A 100 13.71 17.55 26.51
CA PHE A 100 12.52 16.89 27.06
C PHE A 100 11.25 17.22 26.28
N ALA A 101 11.06 18.47 25.85
CA ALA A 101 9.91 18.85 25.03
C ALA A 101 9.92 18.20 23.64
N GLY A 102 11.10 18.04 23.02
CA GLY A 102 11.26 17.29 21.77
C GLY A 102 11.02 15.79 21.97
N PHE A 103 11.59 15.21 23.04
CA PHE A 103 11.37 13.82 23.44
C PHE A 103 9.88 13.53 23.67
N ALA A 104 9.16 14.39 24.41
CA ALA A 104 7.74 14.24 24.66
C ALA A 104 6.89 14.27 23.38
N PHE A 105 7.25 15.15 22.42
CA PHE A 105 6.63 15.16 21.09
C PHE A 105 6.79 13.81 20.39
N TRP A 106 8.03 13.31 20.30
CA TRP A 106 8.31 12.05 19.58
C TRP A 106 7.72 10.84 20.29
N MET A 107 7.69 10.82 21.63
CA MET A 107 6.98 9.78 22.38
C MET A 107 5.49 9.72 21.98
N GLY A 108 4.83 10.88 21.86
CA GLY A 108 3.43 10.95 21.42
C GLY A 108 3.24 10.62 19.94
N ALA A 109 4.11 11.13 19.07
CA ALA A 109 4.01 10.93 17.61
C ALA A 109 4.31 9.48 17.19
N LEU A 110 5.16 8.78 17.94
CA LEU A 110 5.65 7.43 17.63
C LEU A 110 5.12 6.34 18.57
N HIS A 111 4.08 6.64 19.34
CA HIS A 111 3.53 5.72 20.35
C HIS A 111 3.12 4.35 19.78
N TRP A 112 2.90 4.26 18.47
CA TRP A 112 2.55 3.05 17.74
C TRP A 112 3.73 2.10 17.53
N LEU A 113 4.98 2.56 17.62
CA LEU A 113 6.17 1.69 17.51
C LEU A 113 6.21 0.59 18.58
N ARG A 114 5.46 0.71 19.68
CA ARG A 114 5.40 -0.30 20.76
C ARG A 114 4.49 -1.50 20.45
N LEU A 115 3.64 -1.37 19.43
CA LEU A 115 2.56 -2.32 19.13
C LEU A 115 3.03 -3.63 18.48
N PRO A 116 4.06 -3.65 17.59
CA PRO A 116 4.44 -4.88 16.87
C PRO A 116 4.93 -5.99 17.80
N TYR A 117 5.74 -5.63 18.81
CA TYR A 117 6.35 -6.59 19.73
C TYR A 117 6.80 -5.90 21.02
N TRP A 118 6.73 -6.56 22.19
CA TRP A 118 7.02 -5.90 23.47
C TRP A 118 8.40 -5.23 23.51
N ALA A 119 9.44 -5.83 22.92
CA ALA A 119 10.80 -5.28 22.90
C ALA A 119 10.93 -4.03 22.00
N THR A 120 10.02 -3.83 21.04
CA THR A 120 9.98 -2.59 20.23
C THR A 120 9.64 -1.36 21.06
N SER A 121 9.08 -1.53 22.27
CA SER A 121 8.93 -0.46 23.25
C SER A 121 10.27 0.19 23.64
N PHE A 122 11.35 -0.57 23.70
CA PHE A 122 12.70 -0.01 23.92
C PHE A 122 13.16 0.79 22.71
N GLY A 123 12.91 0.27 21.50
CA GLY A 123 13.16 0.98 20.24
C GLY A 123 12.40 2.29 20.15
N TRP A 124 11.13 2.32 20.52
CA TRP A 124 10.29 3.52 20.60
C TRP A 124 10.90 4.60 21.50
N VAL A 125 11.31 4.23 22.72
CA VAL A 125 11.94 5.17 23.66
C VAL A 125 13.30 5.63 23.13
N ALA A 126 14.14 4.72 22.64
CA ALA A 126 15.46 5.04 22.10
C ALA A 126 15.39 5.97 20.88
N LEU A 127 14.48 5.68 19.94
CA LEU A 127 14.23 6.51 18.76
C LEU A 127 13.71 7.90 19.18
N SER A 128 12.80 7.97 20.16
CA SER A 128 12.29 9.23 20.70
C SER A 128 13.39 10.06 21.39
N ILE A 129 14.33 9.41 22.10
CA ILE A 129 15.49 10.08 22.71
C ILE A 129 16.37 10.72 21.64
N TYR A 130 16.69 9.96 20.58
CA TYR A 130 17.48 10.42 19.45
C TYR A 130 16.79 11.57 18.71
N LEU A 131 15.53 11.41 18.33
CA LEU A 131 14.77 12.42 17.60
C LEU A 131 14.48 13.67 18.46
N GLY A 132 14.40 13.51 19.78
CA GLY A 132 14.29 14.62 20.73
C GLY A 132 15.51 15.56 20.74
N LEU A 133 16.66 15.15 20.18
CA LEU A 133 17.86 16.00 20.06
C LEU A 133 17.74 17.09 18.99
N TYR A 134 16.84 16.95 18.03
CA TYR A 134 16.72 17.88 16.91
C TYR A 134 16.21 19.26 17.34
N LEU A 135 15.27 19.32 18.30
CA LEU A 135 14.76 20.58 18.83
C LEU A 135 15.82 21.43 19.56
N PRO A 136 16.59 20.91 20.55
CA PRO A 136 17.66 21.68 21.16
C PRO A 136 18.77 22.02 20.16
N LEU A 137 19.09 21.14 19.21
CA LEU A 137 20.08 21.42 18.16
C LEU A 137 19.64 22.59 17.28
N PHE A 138 18.38 22.60 16.83
CA PHE A 138 17.76 23.71 16.13
C PHE A 138 17.92 25.03 16.89
N VAL A 139 17.51 25.04 18.16
CA VAL A 139 17.55 26.27 18.96
C VAL A 139 18.98 26.75 19.19
N VAL A 140 19.95 25.87 19.46
CA VAL A 140 21.37 26.25 19.61
C VAL A 140 21.91 26.89 18.33
N LEU A 141 21.75 26.22 17.18
CA LEU A 141 22.29 26.69 15.90
C LEU A 141 21.62 27.99 15.46
N ALA A 142 20.28 28.06 15.55
CA ALA A 142 19.53 29.26 15.19
C ALA A 142 19.90 30.45 16.09
N ARG A 143 20.04 30.23 17.40
CA ARG A 143 20.51 31.27 18.32
C ARG A 143 21.91 31.74 17.98
N ARG A 144 22.81 30.83 17.59
CA ARG A 144 24.17 31.23 17.20
C ARG A 144 24.17 32.09 15.95
N ALA A 145 23.42 31.71 14.92
CA ALA A 145 23.36 32.49 13.69
C ALA A 145 22.69 33.85 13.91
N VAL A 146 21.61 33.91 14.69
CA VAL A 146 20.89 35.16 14.98
C VAL A 146 21.70 36.09 15.89
N HIS A 147 22.17 35.62 17.05
CA HIS A 147 22.84 36.46 18.04
C HIS A 147 24.36 36.61 17.79
N GLY A 148 24.98 35.62 17.16
CA GLY A 148 26.42 35.61 16.91
C GLY A 148 26.81 36.25 15.57
N TRP A 149 26.06 35.97 14.50
CA TRP A 149 26.31 36.54 13.17
C TRP A 149 25.40 37.73 12.83
N GLY A 150 24.39 38.02 13.67
CA GLY A 150 23.46 39.13 13.43
C GLY A 150 22.48 38.87 12.28
N LEU A 151 22.29 37.60 11.89
CA LEU A 151 21.39 37.24 10.78
C LEU A 151 19.92 37.30 11.20
N SER A 152 19.04 37.58 10.22
CA SER A 152 17.60 37.63 10.46
C SER A 152 17.03 36.24 10.73
N LEU A 153 16.24 36.12 11.81
CA LEU A 153 15.51 34.90 12.16
C LEU A 153 14.66 34.35 11.00
N VAL A 154 14.10 35.25 10.19
CA VAL A 154 13.20 34.90 9.07
C VAL A 154 13.88 33.98 8.06
N TRP A 155 15.20 34.12 7.85
CA TRP A 155 15.96 33.28 6.93
C TRP A 155 16.66 32.13 7.66
N VAL A 156 17.17 32.37 8.86
CA VAL A 156 17.92 31.37 9.64
C VAL A 156 17.03 30.18 10.04
N ALA A 157 15.80 30.45 10.49
CA ALA A 157 14.90 29.41 10.97
C ALA A 157 14.56 28.33 9.93
N PRO A 158 14.04 28.66 8.73
CA PRO A 158 13.72 27.66 7.73
C PRO A 158 14.96 26.93 7.19
N VAL A 159 16.10 27.62 7.03
CA VAL A 159 17.36 27.00 6.58
C VAL A 159 17.83 25.93 7.56
N ILE A 160 17.90 26.26 8.86
CA ILE A 160 18.43 25.32 9.86
C ILE A 160 17.44 24.17 10.06
N TRP A 161 16.14 24.42 10.20
CA TRP A 161 15.19 23.34 10.42
C TRP A 161 15.13 22.36 9.24
N THR A 162 15.10 22.88 8.02
CA THR A 162 15.11 22.02 6.81
C THR A 162 16.40 21.22 6.71
N SER A 163 17.56 21.81 7.04
CA SER A 163 18.82 21.06 7.07
C SER A 163 18.83 19.94 8.13
N LEU A 164 18.13 20.15 9.25
CA LEU A 164 18.00 19.17 10.30
C LEU A 164 17.05 18.03 9.89
N GLU A 165 15.96 18.33 9.19
CA GLU A 165 15.12 17.29 8.57
C GLU A 165 15.85 16.53 7.47
N LEU A 166 16.70 17.18 6.67
CA LEU A 166 17.57 16.51 5.70
C LEU A 166 18.50 15.51 6.39
N VAL A 167 19.20 15.93 7.46
CA VAL A 167 20.06 15.04 8.26
C VAL A 167 19.24 13.91 8.85
N ARG A 168 18.05 14.19 9.38
CA ARG A 168 17.14 13.17 9.93
C ARG A 168 16.73 12.13 8.90
N GLY A 169 16.53 12.55 7.65
CA GLY A 169 16.19 11.67 6.53
C GLY A 169 17.34 10.81 6.02
N HIS A 170 18.59 11.08 6.38
CA HIS A 170 19.77 10.35 5.88
C HIS A 170 20.61 9.65 6.97
N PHE A 171 20.65 10.22 8.18
CA PHE A 171 21.52 9.73 9.25
C PHE A 171 20.94 8.46 9.91
N LEU A 172 21.80 7.48 10.22
CA LEU A 172 21.45 6.19 10.82
C LEU A 172 20.34 5.43 10.07
N GLY A 173 20.43 5.38 8.74
CA GLY A 173 19.43 4.72 7.89
C GLY A 173 18.22 5.61 7.54
N GLY A 174 18.14 6.82 8.12
CA GLY A 174 17.15 7.85 7.74
C GLY A 174 15.75 7.57 8.26
N PHE A 175 15.06 8.59 8.80
CA PHE A 175 13.67 8.50 9.24
C PHE A 175 12.96 9.84 9.07
N LEU A 176 12.30 10.08 7.92
CA LEU A 176 11.66 11.38 7.62
C LEU A 176 10.16 11.44 7.95
N MET A 177 9.55 10.35 8.42
CA MET A 177 8.14 10.36 8.80
C MET A 177 7.83 11.42 9.87
N ALA A 178 6.63 12.02 9.81
CA ALA A 178 6.24 13.19 10.60
C ALA A 178 7.15 14.44 10.42
N ALA A 179 7.62 14.71 9.18
CA ALA A 179 8.22 15.99 8.83
C ALA A 179 7.20 17.14 8.93
N VAL A 180 7.65 18.35 9.26
CA VAL A 180 6.74 19.51 9.39
C VAL A 180 5.96 19.73 8.09
N GLY A 181 6.59 19.56 6.93
CA GLY A 181 5.94 19.64 5.63
C GLY A 181 4.80 18.64 5.43
N HIS A 182 4.90 17.43 6.01
CA HIS A 182 3.87 16.40 5.89
C HIS A 182 2.53 16.81 6.51
N THR A 183 2.52 17.76 7.45
CA THR A 183 1.26 18.30 7.99
C THR A 183 0.41 18.95 6.91
N GLN A 184 1.00 19.46 5.82
CA GLN A 184 0.26 20.17 4.78
C GLN A 184 -0.31 19.27 3.67
N SER A 185 -0.28 17.94 3.83
CA SER A 185 -0.69 16.96 2.80
C SER A 185 -2.11 17.18 2.24
N GLN A 186 -3.02 17.74 3.05
CA GLN A 186 -4.40 18.03 2.62
C GLN A 186 -4.52 19.28 1.75
N TRP A 187 -3.54 20.18 1.77
CA TRP A 187 -3.57 21.40 0.98
C TRP A 187 -2.81 21.18 -0.33
N LEU A 188 -3.50 20.55 -1.29
CA LEU A 188 -2.91 20.11 -2.56
C LEU A 188 -2.16 21.24 -3.29
N GLU A 189 -2.69 22.46 -3.34
CA GLU A 189 -1.98 23.57 -3.99
C GLU A 189 -0.66 23.94 -3.30
N MET A 190 -0.57 23.80 -1.98
CA MET A 190 0.66 24.15 -1.25
C MET A 190 1.75 23.10 -1.45
N ILE A 191 1.39 21.82 -1.49
CA ILE A 191 2.37 20.74 -1.57
C ILE A 191 2.99 20.61 -2.97
N GLN A 192 2.43 21.26 -3.99
CA GLN A 192 2.95 21.19 -5.36
C GLN A 192 4.41 21.63 -5.48
N ILE A 193 4.91 22.48 -4.59
CA ILE A 193 6.34 22.87 -4.53
C ILE A 193 7.28 21.70 -4.18
N SER A 194 6.73 20.55 -3.80
CA SER A 194 7.52 19.33 -3.60
C SER A 194 8.13 18.83 -4.90
N ASP A 195 7.56 19.16 -6.07
CA ASP A 195 8.19 18.89 -7.36
C ASP A 195 9.40 19.79 -7.66
N LEU A 196 9.65 20.82 -6.84
CA LEU A 196 10.83 21.69 -6.94
C LEU A 196 11.97 21.23 -6.04
N GLY A 197 11.65 20.68 -4.87
CA GLY A 197 12.65 20.41 -3.84
C GLY A 197 12.23 19.39 -2.79
N GLY A 198 11.34 18.46 -3.09
CA GLY A 198 10.89 17.49 -2.10
C GLY A 198 9.95 18.09 -1.04
N SER A 199 9.49 17.24 -0.13
CA SER A 199 8.71 17.64 1.05
C SER A 199 9.44 18.68 1.93
N TYR A 200 10.77 18.74 1.82
CA TYR A 200 11.63 19.77 2.42
C TYR A 200 11.25 21.21 2.01
N ALA A 201 10.79 21.42 0.77
CA ALA A 201 10.33 22.74 0.31
C ALA A 201 9.11 23.23 1.10
N VAL A 202 8.20 22.31 1.43
CA VAL A 202 7.02 22.60 2.24
C VAL A 202 7.42 22.86 3.70
N THR A 203 8.33 22.05 4.25
CA THR A 203 8.93 22.33 5.57
C THR A 203 9.54 23.73 5.63
N PHE A 204 10.31 24.11 4.60
CA PHE A 204 10.94 25.43 4.51
C PHE A 204 9.89 26.54 4.54
N LEU A 205 8.81 26.41 3.77
CA LEU A 205 7.72 27.37 3.72
C LEU A 205 7.03 27.54 5.08
N VAL A 206 6.67 26.43 5.75
CA VAL A 206 6.02 26.46 7.06
C VAL A 206 6.90 27.17 8.09
N MET A 207 8.19 26.83 8.14
CA MET A 207 9.15 27.47 9.05
C MET A 207 9.39 28.94 8.71
N PHE A 208 9.40 29.30 7.42
CA PHE A 208 9.55 30.68 6.97
C PHE A 208 8.37 31.56 7.41
N VAL A 209 7.13 31.08 7.21
CA VAL A 209 5.91 31.78 7.65
C VAL A 209 5.90 31.90 9.18
N ALA A 210 6.19 30.82 9.91
CA ALA A 210 6.28 30.86 11.36
C ALA A 210 7.34 31.86 11.85
N ALA A 211 8.47 31.99 11.16
CA ALA A 211 9.51 32.98 11.48
C ALA A 211 9.07 34.42 11.19
N CYS A 212 8.31 34.65 10.13
CA CYS A 212 7.69 35.95 9.85
C CYS A 212 6.69 36.34 10.95
N LEU A 213 5.79 35.43 11.32
CA LEU A 213 4.84 35.62 12.43
C LEU A 213 5.58 35.92 13.74
N THR A 214 6.61 35.15 14.05
CA THR A 214 7.42 35.37 15.25
C THR A 214 8.10 36.73 15.24
N ARG A 215 8.56 37.23 14.09
CA ARG A 215 9.21 38.55 13.98
C ARG A 215 8.25 39.71 14.20
N MET A 216 6.97 39.53 13.90
CA MET A 216 5.90 40.51 14.14
C MET A 216 5.53 40.64 15.63
N TRP A 217 5.76 39.60 16.43
CA TRP A 217 5.48 39.64 17.86
C TRP A 217 6.52 40.47 18.63
N PRO A 218 6.14 41.52 19.38
CA PRO A 218 7.11 42.30 20.15
C PRO A 218 7.58 41.51 21.39
N LEU A 219 8.91 41.40 21.56
CA LEU A 219 9.51 40.98 22.83
C LEU A 219 9.65 42.24 23.68
N GLY A 220 8.92 42.31 24.79
CA GLY A 220 8.72 43.53 25.60
C GLY A 220 9.95 44.08 26.34
N GLU A 221 11.17 43.97 25.81
CA GLU A 221 12.37 44.53 26.45
C GLU A 221 12.71 45.92 25.89
N ASN A 222 12.55 46.92 26.76
CA ASN A 222 12.97 48.32 26.62
C ASN A 222 12.46 49.08 25.38
N ARG A 223 11.30 49.69 25.59
CA ARG A 223 10.58 50.72 24.80
C ARG A 223 11.41 51.93 24.32
N LYS A 224 12.72 52.03 24.61
CA LYS A 224 13.54 53.24 24.41
C LYS A 224 14.75 53.12 23.48
N THR A 225 15.14 51.92 23.03
CA THR A 225 16.42 51.78 22.27
C THR A 225 16.32 51.01 20.96
N GLU A 226 15.28 50.22 20.75
CA GLU A 226 14.95 49.70 19.42
C GLU A 226 13.80 50.56 18.88
N SER A 227 14.07 51.38 17.86
CA SER A 227 13.04 52.03 17.08
C SER A 227 12.09 50.94 16.56
N GLN A 228 11.01 50.68 17.31
CA GLN A 228 9.87 49.85 16.97
C GLN A 228 9.12 50.49 15.78
N LYS A 229 9.77 50.60 14.63
CA LYS A 229 9.06 50.59 13.38
C LYS A 229 8.48 49.18 13.32
N THR A 230 7.17 49.06 13.48
CA THR A 230 6.40 47.87 13.11
C THR A 230 6.71 47.60 11.64
N THR A 231 7.78 46.86 11.38
CA THR A 231 8.20 46.60 10.02
C THR A 231 7.20 45.61 9.46
N LEU A 232 6.35 46.07 8.54
CA LEU A 232 5.31 45.26 7.90
C LEU A 232 5.90 44.27 6.88
N TRP A 233 7.20 44.37 6.56
CA TRP A 233 7.84 43.52 5.57
C TRP A 233 7.74 42.01 5.85
N PRO A 234 7.81 41.47 7.10
CA PRO A 234 7.66 40.03 7.32
C PRO A 234 6.24 39.56 7.02
N ALA A 235 5.22 40.39 7.30
CA ALA A 235 3.84 40.09 6.93
C ALA A 235 3.69 40.05 5.40
N PHE A 236 4.24 41.05 4.71
CA PHE A 236 4.27 41.08 3.25
C PHE A 236 5.03 39.89 2.67
N ALA A 237 6.18 39.52 3.23
CA ALA A 237 6.99 38.39 2.77
C ALA A 237 6.28 37.04 2.97
N ALA A 238 5.62 36.84 4.12
CA ALA A 238 4.83 35.64 4.37
C ALA A 238 3.65 35.53 3.39
N VAL A 239 2.89 36.62 3.21
CA VAL A 239 1.75 36.64 2.27
C VAL A 239 2.24 36.46 0.84
N ALA A 240 3.32 37.13 0.43
CA ALA A 240 3.89 36.98 -0.90
C ALA A 240 4.38 35.56 -1.16
N ALA A 241 5.04 34.92 -0.19
CA ALA A 241 5.46 33.53 -0.30
C ALA A 241 4.25 32.58 -0.42
N LEU A 242 3.23 32.74 0.44
CA LEU A 242 2.01 31.93 0.38
C LEU A 242 1.26 32.11 -0.95
N VAL A 243 1.10 33.34 -1.43
CA VAL A 243 0.44 33.63 -2.71
C VAL A 243 1.26 33.10 -3.89
N ALA A 244 2.59 33.20 -3.85
CA ALA A 244 3.46 32.66 -4.90
C ALA A 244 3.39 31.13 -4.95
N VAL A 245 3.45 30.47 -3.79
CA VAL A 245 3.34 29.00 -3.70
C VAL A 245 1.95 28.54 -4.10
N TRP A 246 0.90 29.20 -3.63
CA TRP A 246 -0.48 28.91 -4.04
C TRP A 246 -0.68 29.07 -5.55
N GLY A 247 -0.17 30.17 -6.12
CA GLY A 247 -0.24 30.46 -7.55
C GLY A 247 0.54 29.42 -8.37
N TYR A 248 1.73 29.03 -7.91
CA TYR A 248 2.50 27.95 -8.51
C TYR A 248 1.73 26.62 -8.47
N GLY A 249 1.16 26.26 -7.33
CA GLY A 249 0.38 25.03 -7.21
C GLY A 249 -0.84 25.02 -8.11
N ARG A 250 -1.60 26.11 -8.15
CA ARG A 250 -2.71 26.27 -9.10
C ARG A 250 -2.26 26.15 -10.55
N TYR A 251 -1.13 26.77 -10.90
CA TYR A 251 -0.55 26.65 -12.24
C TYR A 251 -0.18 25.21 -12.56
N ARG A 252 0.50 24.51 -11.65
CA ARG A 252 0.94 23.12 -11.87
C ARG A 252 -0.24 22.17 -12.02
N MET A 253 -1.23 22.25 -11.14
CA MET A 253 -2.44 21.43 -11.23
C MET A 253 -3.27 21.75 -12.48
N ALA A 254 -3.34 23.03 -12.88
CA ALA A 254 -4.04 23.41 -14.13
C ALA A 254 -3.30 22.98 -15.40
N ALA A 255 -1.98 22.79 -15.32
CA ALA A 255 -1.16 22.26 -16.41
C ALA A 255 -1.13 20.71 -16.46
N ALA A 256 -1.89 20.04 -15.57
CA ALA A 256 -2.02 18.59 -15.63
C ALA A 256 -2.85 18.20 -16.85
N GLU A 257 -2.24 17.41 -17.75
CA GLU A 257 -2.90 16.75 -18.87
C GLU A 257 -2.72 15.24 -18.68
N PRO A 258 -3.50 14.61 -17.77
CA PRO A 258 -3.39 13.19 -17.49
C PRO A 258 -3.66 12.36 -18.74
N VAL A 259 -2.84 11.34 -18.96
CA VAL A 259 -2.97 10.40 -20.07
C VAL A 259 -3.58 9.10 -19.54
N PRO A 260 -4.59 8.51 -20.21
CA PRO A 260 -5.12 7.21 -19.82
C PRO A 260 -4.02 6.15 -19.77
N GLY A 261 -3.91 5.47 -18.63
CA GLY A 261 -3.00 4.37 -18.40
C GLY A 261 -3.73 3.05 -18.14
N PRO A 262 -3.02 2.04 -17.64
CA PRO A 262 -3.57 0.72 -17.37
C PRO A 262 -4.54 0.70 -16.18
N THR A 263 -5.42 -0.30 -16.15
CA THR A 263 -6.31 -0.54 -15.01
C THR A 263 -5.69 -1.54 -14.04
N VAL A 264 -5.52 -1.15 -12.77
CA VAL A 264 -4.81 -1.94 -11.76
C VAL A 264 -5.73 -2.30 -10.61
N LEU A 265 -5.75 -3.58 -10.22
CA LEU A 265 -6.45 -4.09 -9.05
C LEU A 265 -5.50 -4.20 -7.85
N LEU A 266 -5.72 -3.39 -6.82
CA LEU A 266 -5.02 -3.49 -5.53
C LEU A 266 -5.83 -4.37 -4.58
N VAL A 267 -5.21 -5.42 -4.04
CA VAL A 267 -5.87 -6.38 -3.16
C VAL A 267 -5.51 -6.12 -1.71
N GLN A 268 -6.51 -5.94 -0.84
CA GLN A 268 -6.33 -5.66 0.58
C GLN A 268 -7.01 -6.75 1.43
N GLY A 269 -6.23 -7.67 1.98
CA GLY A 269 -6.76 -8.79 2.79
C GLY A 269 -6.98 -8.44 4.27
N SER A 270 -6.39 -7.38 4.79
CA SER A 270 -6.45 -6.98 6.21
C SER A 270 -6.20 -8.12 7.19
N ILE A 271 -5.12 -8.87 6.97
CA ILE A 271 -4.73 -9.97 7.83
C ILE A 271 -3.75 -9.49 8.89
N ASP A 272 -4.03 -9.78 10.16
CA ASP A 272 -3.11 -9.42 11.24
C ASP A 272 -1.76 -10.13 11.07
N THR A 273 -0.69 -9.35 11.21
CA THR A 273 0.67 -9.87 11.01
C THR A 273 1.23 -10.37 12.33
N GLU A 274 1.48 -11.69 12.37
CA GLU A 274 2.10 -12.35 13.51
C GLU A 274 3.50 -12.85 13.14
N MET A 275 4.40 -12.91 14.13
CA MET A 275 5.77 -13.40 13.94
C MET A 275 5.88 -14.93 13.90
N LYS A 276 4.80 -15.67 14.19
CA LYS A 276 4.83 -17.14 14.23
C LYS A 276 4.50 -17.72 12.85
N ALA A 277 5.35 -18.63 12.39
CA ALA A 277 5.09 -19.43 11.19
C ALA A 277 4.05 -20.52 11.51
N ASP A 278 2.78 -20.24 11.27
CA ASP A 278 1.71 -21.24 11.29
C ASP A 278 1.38 -21.66 9.85
N PRO A 279 1.62 -22.92 9.44
CA PRO A 279 1.27 -23.43 8.12
C PRO A 279 -0.22 -23.27 7.78
N ALA A 280 -1.13 -23.38 8.75
CA ALA A 280 -2.56 -23.22 8.49
C ALA A 280 -2.89 -21.75 8.14
N LEU A 281 -2.23 -20.80 8.82
CA LEU A 281 -2.37 -19.37 8.54
C LEU A 281 -1.85 -19.02 7.14
N ARG A 282 -0.77 -19.65 6.67
CA ARG A 282 -0.23 -19.42 5.30
C ARG A 282 -1.23 -19.80 4.22
N ALA A 283 -1.86 -20.96 4.34
CA ALA A 283 -2.89 -21.41 3.40
C ALA A 283 -4.14 -20.52 3.43
N GLU A 284 -4.55 -20.05 4.62
CA GLU A 284 -5.68 -19.12 4.77
C GLU A 284 -5.40 -17.79 4.08
N VAL A 285 -4.21 -17.21 4.32
CA VAL A 285 -3.77 -15.94 3.72
C VAL A 285 -3.82 -16.06 2.20
N TYR A 286 -3.19 -17.10 1.64
CA TYR A 286 -3.21 -17.34 0.19
C TYR A 286 -4.65 -17.44 -0.34
N ARG A 287 -5.50 -18.26 0.28
CA ARG A 287 -6.89 -18.45 -0.13
C ARG A 287 -7.69 -17.15 -0.13
N GLN A 288 -7.51 -16.32 0.89
CA GLN A 288 -8.20 -15.04 1.00
C GLN A 288 -7.78 -14.08 -0.11
N TYR A 289 -6.47 -13.86 -0.30
CA TYR A 289 -5.94 -12.99 -1.35
C TYR A 289 -6.31 -13.47 -2.76
N PHE A 290 -6.25 -14.78 -2.99
CA PHE A 290 -6.69 -15.40 -4.23
C PHE A 290 -8.18 -15.17 -4.49
N THR A 291 -9.03 -15.40 -3.49
CA THR A 291 -10.49 -15.18 -3.59
C THR A 291 -10.83 -13.72 -3.89
N LEU A 292 -10.13 -12.77 -3.26
CA LEU A 292 -10.32 -11.34 -3.50
C LEU A 292 -9.88 -10.95 -4.91
N SER A 293 -8.77 -11.51 -5.38
CA SER A 293 -8.26 -11.30 -6.73
C SER A 293 -9.29 -11.79 -7.76
N GLN A 294 -9.76 -13.03 -7.62
CA GLN A 294 -10.79 -13.57 -8.51
C GLN A 294 -12.07 -12.74 -8.48
N ARG A 295 -12.56 -12.35 -7.30
CA ARG A 295 -13.77 -11.50 -7.20
C ARG A 295 -13.58 -10.13 -7.84
N GLY A 296 -12.37 -9.58 -7.74
CA GLY A 296 -12.00 -8.29 -8.35
C GLY A 296 -11.93 -8.36 -9.87
N THR A 297 -11.46 -9.48 -10.43
CA THR A 297 -11.35 -9.69 -11.88
C THR A 297 -12.64 -10.23 -12.53
N MET A 298 -13.48 -10.97 -11.79
CA MET A 298 -14.71 -11.62 -12.32
C MET A 298 -15.70 -10.69 -13.05
N ASN A 299 -15.72 -9.40 -12.75
CA ASN A 299 -16.66 -8.43 -13.34
C ASN A 299 -15.96 -7.36 -14.20
N ARG A 300 -14.64 -7.48 -14.43
CA ARG A 300 -13.84 -6.54 -15.23
C ARG A 300 -12.81 -7.31 -16.06
N ASP A 301 -13.08 -7.41 -17.36
CA ASP A 301 -12.18 -8.04 -18.34
C ASP A 301 -11.01 -7.12 -18.74
N ASP A 302 -10.99 -5.89 -18.23
CA ASP A 302 -10.02 -4.84 -18.55
C ASP A 302 -9.00 -4.57 -17.44
N ILE A 303 -8.84 -5.49 -16.47
CA ILE A 303 -7.77 -5.42 -15.47
C ILE A 303 -6.44 -5.83 -16.13
N ASP A 304 -5.52 -4.88 -16.24
CA ASP A 304 -4.20 -5.06 -16.83
C ASP A 304 -3.16 -5.60 -15.82
N LEU A 305 -3.39 -5.39 -14.51
CA LEU A 305 -2.46 -5.79 -13.46
C LEU A 305 -3.16 -6.01 -12.11
N VAL A 306 -2.79 -7.06 -11.39
CA VAL A 306 -3.20 -7.30 -9.99
C VAL A 306 -2.00 -7.16 -9.06
N ILE A 307 -2.14 -6.46 -7.94
CA ILE A 307 -1.04 -6.24 -6.99
C ILE A 307 -1.40 -6.80 -5.62
N TRP A 308 -0.55 -7.70 -5.12
CA TRP A 308 -0.60 -8.19 -3.74
C TRP A 308 0.40 -7.42 -2.86
N PRO A 309 0.04 -7.08 -1.62
CA PRO A 309 0.92 -6.36 -0.69
C PRO A 309 2.17 -7.15 -0.27
N GLU A 310 3.06 -6.48 0.44
CA GLU A 310 4.31 -7.03 0.99
C GLU A 310 4.06 -8.34 1.77
N THR A 311 4.79 -9.39 1.41
CA THR A 311 4.79 -10.71 2.06
C THR A 311 3.39 -11.33 2.20
N MET A 312 2.45 -11.01 1.29
CA MET A 312 1.10 -11.62 1.29
C MET A 312 1.05 -12.92 0.50
N PHE A 313 1.99 -13.12 -0.43
CA PHE A 313 2.31 -14.47 -0.88
C PHE A 313 3.27 -15.09 0.15
N ARG A 314 2.69 -15.77 1.15
CA ARG A 314 3.39 -16.25 2.36
C ARG A 314 4.29 -17.48 2.13
N GLU A 315 4.29 -18.04 0.93
CA GLU A 315 5.26 -19.07 0.55
C GLU A 315 6.57 -18.41 0.09
N THR A 316 7.69 -18.96 0.54
CA THR A 316 9.02 -18.42 0.25
C THR A 316 9.51 -18.93 -1.11
N LEU A 317 9.94 -18.02 -1.98
CA LEU A 317 10.58 -18.39 -3.24
C LEU A 317 12.04 -18.78 -2.98
N PHE A 318 12.36 -20.04 -3.27
CA PHE A 318 13.73 -20.54 -3.18
C PHE A 318 14.44 -20.43 -4.52
N SER A 319 15.75 -20.20 -4.46
CA SER A 319 16.67 -20.32 -5.60
C SER A 319 18.05 -20.76 -5.10
N HIS A 320 18.87 -21.35 -5.95
CA HIS A 320 20.18 -21.87 -5.54
C HIS A 320 21.23 -21.82 -6.66
N ASP A 321 22.48 -21.63 -6.26
CA ASP A 321 23.65 -21.83 -7.12
C ASP A 321 23.99 -23.33 -7.27
N GLU A 322 24.76 -23.70 -8.30
CA GLU A 322 25.19 -25.09 -8.51
C GLU A 322 26.03 -25.66 -7.35
N ASP A 323 26.77 -24.80 -6.63
CA ASP A 323 27.61 -25.15 -5.49
C ASP A 323 26.97 -24.80 -4.13
N ALA A 324 25.66 -24.51 -4.13
CA ALA A 324 24.91 -24.19 -2.93
C ALA A 324 24.94 -25.31 -1.91
N LYS A 325 24.92 -24.93 -0.63
CA LYS A 325 24.74 -25.85 0.48
C LYS A 325 23.29 -25.75 0.97
N PRO A 326 22.62 -26.88 1.24
CA PRO A 326 21.30 -26.85 1.85
C PRO A 326 21.35 -26.17 3.23
N PRO A 327 20.20 -25.67 3.72
CA PRO A 327 20.12 -24.95 5.00
C PRO A 327 20.81 -25.73 6.12
N ALA A 328 21.63 -25.07 6.93
CA ALA A 328 22.41 -25.72 7.99
C ALA A 328 21.54 -26.37 9.09
N ASP A 329 20.27 -25.98 9.15
CA ASP A 329 19.22 -26.35 10.09
C ASP A 329 18.18 -27.34 9.52
N ALA A 330 18.24 -27.66 8.22
CA ALA A 330 17.33 -28.60 7.57
C ALA A 330 18.12 -29.75 6.91
N ASP A 331 17.68 -31.00 7.14
CA ASP A 331 18.20 -32.20 6.47
C ASP A 331 17.72 -32.26 4.99
N TRP A 332 17.77 -31.15 4.25
CA TRP A 332 17.38 -31.11 2.84
C TRP A 332 18.55 -31.47 1.94
N THR A 333 18.28 -32.23 0.90
CA THR A 333 19.18 -32.43 -0.24
C THR A 333 19.03 -31.30 -1.26
N ILE A 334 20.00 -31.14 -2.16
CA ILE A 334 19.89 -30.18 -3.28
C ILE A 334 18.70 -30.54 -4.19
N GLU A 335 18.41 -31.83 -4.34
CA GLU A 335 17.25 -32.32 -5.10
C GLU A 335 15.93 -31.87 -4.46
N GLU A 336 15.78 -32.02 -3.14
CA GLU A 336 14.60 -31.55 -2.41
C GLU A 336 14.44 -30.02 -2.45
N LEU A 337 15.56 -29.28 -2.41
CA LEU A 337 15.53 -27.82 -2.58
C LEU A 337 15.07 -27.43 -4.00
N ALA A 338 15.55 -28.13 -5.03
CA ALA A 338 15.14 -27.90 -6.40
C ALA A 338 13.67 -28.31 -6.65
N ASP A 339 13.18 -29.36 -5.99
CA ASP A 339 11.76 -29.75 -5.99
C ASP A 339 10.89 -28.68 -5.32
N ALA A 340 11.32 -28.16 -4.17
CA ALA A 340 10.63 -27.08 -3.47
C ALA A 340 10.58 -25.80 -4.32
N GLU A 341 11.70 -25.40 -4.94
CA GLU A 341 11.75 -24.27 -5.88
C GLU A 341 10.76 -24.46 -7.04
N ARG A 342 10.76 -25.64 -7.68
CA ARG A 342 9.82 -25.94 -8.77
C ARG A 342 8.36 -25.86 -8.30
N HIS A 343 8.06 -26.41 -7.13
CA HIS A 343 6.72 -26.41 -6.58
C HIS A 343 6.21 -24.99 -6.30
N ILE A 344 7.03 -24.13 -5.69
CA ILE A 344 6.64 -22.75 -5.40
C ILE A 344 6.51 -21.92 -6.67
N ARG A 345 7.44 -22.07 -7.64
CA ARG A 345 7.31 -21.41 -8.95
C ARG A 345 6.03 -21.82 -9.66
N GLN A 346 5.70 -23.12 -9.65
CA GLN A 346 4.46 -23.61 -10.24
C GLN A 346 3.22 -23.03 -9.53
N LEU A 347 3.22 -22.96 -8.20
CA LEU A 347 2.13 -22.34 -7.44
C LEU A 347 1.96 -20.85 -7.82
N ILE A 348 3.06 -20.11 -7.97
CA ILE A 348 3.04 -18.71 -8.42
C ILE A 348 2.45 -18.62 -9.83
N SER A 349 2.92 -19.45 -10.77
CA SER A 349 2.40 -19.49 -12.14
C SER A 349 0.92 -19.84 -12.19
N ASP A 350 0.50 -20.88 -11.48
CA ASP A 350 -0.89 -21.33 -11.42
C ASP A 350 -1.80 -20.24 -10.82
N THR A 351 -1.29 -19.46 -9.87
CA THR A 351 -2.01 -18.32 -9.29
C THR A 351 -2.34 -17.28 -10.35
N ALA A 352 -1.34 -16.84 -11.12
CA ALA A 352 -1.51 -15.82 -12.16
C ALA A 352 -2.45 -16.31 -13.28
N ILE A 353 -2.26 -17.55 -13.75
CA ILE A 353 -3.12 -18.18 -14.76
C ILE A 353 -4.57 -18.26 -14.28
N ALA A 354 -4.80 -18.65 -13.02
CA ALA A 354 -6.14 -18.81 -12.47
C ALA A 354 -6.82 -17.48 -12.13
N VAL A 355 -6.06 -16.41 -11.89
CA VAL A 355 -6.58 -15.04 -11.78
C VAL A 355 -6.87 -14.45 -13.16
N GLY A 356 -6.09 -14.83 -14.17
CA GLY A 356 -6.27 -14.45 -15.57
C GLY A 356 -5.67 -13.08 -15.94
N ALA A 357 -4.73 -12.56 -15.16
CA ALA A 357 -4.08 -11.27 -15.38
C ALA A 357 -2.63 -11.28 -14.86
N PRO A 358 -1.73 -10.42 -15.38
CA PRO A 358 -0.40 -10.22 -14.80
C PRO A 358 -0.50 -9.79 -13.32
N MET A 359 0.48 -10.17 -12.52
CA MET A 359 0.50 -9.93 -11.08
C MET A 359 1.84 -9.41 -10.59
N ILE A 360 1.84 -8.40 -9.71
CA ILE A 360 2.98 -8.10 -8.82
C ILE A 360 2.69 -8.71 -7.45
N LEU A 361 3.51 -9.67 -7.04
CA LEU A 361 3.37 -10.40 -5.78
C LEU A 361 4.46 -9.99 -4.78
N GLY A 362 4.06 -9.50 -3.60
CA GLY A 362 4.96 -9.31 -2.47
C GLY A 362 5.24 -10.63 -1.74
N LEU A 363 6.51 -11.05 -1.70
CA LEU A 363 6.95 -12.35 -1.17
C LEU A 363 8.38 -12.32 -0.63
N ASP A 364 8.72 -13.29 0.21
CA ASP A 364 10.09 -13.49 0.68
C ASP A 364 10.86 -14.41 -0.29
N CYS A 365 12.07 -14.00 -0.66
CA CYS A 365 13.00 -14.81 -1.47
C CYS A 365 14.17 -15.27 -0.61
N VAL A 366 14.59 -16.53 -0.78
CA VAL A 366 15.83 -17.05 -0.21
C VAL A 366 16.67 -17.66 -1.33
N HIS A 367 17.87 -17.12 -1.48
CA HIS A 367 18.85 -17.60 -2.44
C HIS A 367 20.00 -18.31 -1.72
N PHE A 368 20.20 -19.59 -2.00
CA PHE A 368 21.25 -20.40 -1.39
C PHE A 368 22.53 -20.36 -2.23
N ARG A 369 23.65 -20.03 -1.58
CA ARG A 369 25.00 -19.92 -2.18
C ARG A 369 26.01 -20.72 -1.34
N ALA A 370 27.21 -20.93 -1.86
CA ALA A 370 28.26 -21.67 -1.13
C ALA A 370 28.63 -21.05 0.25
N GLU A 371 28.48 -19.73 0.39
CA GLU A 371 28.82 -18.93 1.57
C GLU A 371 27.68 -18.80 2.60
N GLY A 372 26.46 -19.29 2.30
CA GLY A 372 25.29 -19.19 3.17
C GLY A 372 24.00 -18.91 2.39
N ASP A 373 22.95 -18.43 3.07
CA ASP A 373 21.73 -17.95 2.43
C ASP A 373 21.73 -16.42 2.26
N ALA A 374 20.98 -15.95 1.27
CA ALA A 374 20.74 -14.54 0.99
C ALA A 374 19.22 -14.33 0.95
N ARG A 375 18.69 -13.66 1.96
CA ARG A 375 17.25 -13.44 2.14
C ARG A 375 16.86 -12.05 1.67
N HIS A 376 15.79 -11.95 0.89
CA HIS A 376 15.29 -10.69 0.34
C HIS A 376 13.79 -10.60 0.53
N ASN A 377 13.30 -9.39 0.83
CA ASN A 377 11.89 -9.04 0.72
C ASN A 377 11.66 -8.50 -0.69
N SER A 378 10.78 -9.12 -1.46
CA SER A 378 10.76 -8.97 -2.92
C SER A 378 9.37 -8.67 -3.46
N ALA A 379 9.32 -7.96 -4.58
CA ALA A 379 8.16 -7.84 -5.45
C ALA A 379 8.46 -8.56 -6.76
N MET A 380 7.69 -9.60 -7.08
CA MET A 380 7.87 -10.42 -8.28
C MET A 380 6.75 -10.13 -9.28
N LEU A 381 7.11 -9.81 -10.53
CA LEU A 381 6.17 -9.80 -11.65
C LEU A 381 5.97 -11.23 -12.17
N VAL A 382 4.70 -11.59 -12.32
CA VAL A 382 4.25 -12.82 -12.95
C VAL A 382 3.33 -12.43 -14.09
N GLU A 383 3.62 -12.88 -15.30
CA GLU A 383 2.80 -12.65 -16.47
C GLU A 383 1.49 -13.45 -16.41
N ALA A 384 0.51 -13.06 -17.24
CA ALA A 384 -0.80 -13.73 -17.26
C ALA A 384 -0.73 -15.21 -17.68
N ASP A 385 0.30 -15.60 -18.41
CA ASP A 385 0.56 -16.99 -18.81
C ASP A 385 1.34 -17.79 -17.73
N GLY A 386 1.68 -17.14 -16.62
CA GLY A 386 2.40 -17.73 -15.50
C GLY A 386 3.92 -17.59 -15.58
N GLU A 387 4.49 -16.92 -16.58
CA GLU A 387 5.94 -16.67 -16.64
C GLU A 387 6.38 -15.68 -15.53
N LEU A 388 7.43 -16.03 -14.78
CA LEU A 388 8.05 -15.11 -13.81
C LEU A 388 9.07 -14.25 -14.56
N SER A 389 8.77 -12.96 -14.71
CA SER A 389 9.49 -12.06 -15.62
C SER A 389 10.58 -11.25 -14.90
N ASP A 390 10.19 -10.36 -13.99
CA ASP A 390 11.08 -9.43 -13.31
C ASP A 390 10.90 -9.45 -11.79
N ARG A 391 12.00 -9.16 -11.06
CA ARG A 391 12.00 -9.12 -9.59
C ARG A 391 12.68 -7.87 -9.06
N TYR A 392 11.99 -7.17 -8.17
CA TYR A 392 12.56 -6.10 -7.35
C TYR A 392 12.82 -6.60 -5.93
N ASP A 393 14.06 -6.48 -5.47
CA ASP A 393 14.45 -6.77 -4.09
C ASP A 393 14.52 -5.45 -3.30
N LYS A 394 13.91 -5.41 -2.10
CA LYS A 394 13.86 -4.23 -1.22
C LYS A 394 15.27 -3.67 -1.01
N MET A 395 15.51 -2.43 -1.44
CA MET A 395 16.83 -1.82 -1.41
C MET A 395 17.19 -1.24 -0.04
N HIS A 396 16.19 -0.86 0.76
CA HIS A 396 16.41 -0.26 2.08
C HIS A 396 15.67 -1.03 3.20
N PRO A 397 16.28 -2.10 3.73
CA PRO A 397 15.72 -2.86 4.84
C PRO A 397 15.54 -2.01 6.12
N VAL A 398 14.56 -2.37 6.94
CA VAL A 398 14.21 -1.66 8.17
C VAL A 398 15.15 -2.06 9.31
N LEU A 399 15.76 -1.06 9.93
CA LEU A 399 16.62 -1.23 11.11
C LEU A 399 15.83 -1.84 12.28
N PHE A 400 16.37 -2.92 12.87
CA PHE A 400 15.75 -3.74 13.93
C PHE A 400 14.45 -4.48 13.55
N GLY A 401 13.90 -4.23 12.35
CA GLY A 401 12.73 -4.92 11.81
C GLY A 401 13.08 -6.04 10.84
N GLU A 402 14.14 -5.85 10.04
CA GLU A 402 14.58 -6.82 9.01
C GLU A 402 16.07 -7.17 9.16
N TYR A 403 16.85 -6.31 9.82
CA TYR A 403 18.24 -6.58 10.15
C TYR A 403 18.62 -5.93 11.48
N ILE A 404 19.64 -6.45 12.15
CA ILE A 404 20.20 -5.82 13.34
C ILE A 404 21.52 -5.16 12.95
N PRO A 405 21.71 -3.85 13.18
CA PRO A 405 22.98 -3.20 12.88
C PRO A 405 24.12 -3.87 13.65
N LEU A 406 25.17 -4.25 12.92
CA LEU A 406 26.32 -5.04 13.40
C LEU A 406 25.99 -6.48 13.82
N GLY A 407 24.79 -6.98 13.52
CA GLY A 407 24.34 -8.34 13.84
C GLY A 407 25.24 -9.41 13.22
N ASP A 408 25.62 -9.26 11.95
CA ASP A 408 26.47 -10.24 11.25
C ASP A 408 27.89 -10.30 11.83
N LYS A 409 28.36 -9.19 12.40
CA LYS A 409 29.66 -9.13 13.11
C LYS A 409 29.56 -9.66 14.54
N TYR A 410 28.40 -9.50 15.18
CA TYR A 410 28.14 -9.89 16.56
C TYR A 410 26.83 -10.67 16.67
N PRO A 411 26.82 -11.97 16.29
CA PRO A 411 25.58 -12.75 16.17
C PRO A 411 24.74 -12.86 17.45
N TRP A 412 25.35 -12.69 18.63
CA TRP A 412 24.61 -12.66 19.90
C TRP A 412 23.55 -11.55 19.95
N LEU A 413 23.66 -10.50 19.13
CA LEU A 413 22.64 -9.46 19.03
C LEU A 413 21.30 -10.00 18.51
N TYR A 414 21.29 -11.02 17.66
CA TYR A 414 20.06 -11.68 17.20
C TYR A 414 19.33 -12.40 18.34
N SER A 415 20.03 -12.85 19.39
CA SER A 415 19.36 -13.45 20.57
C SER A 415 18.48 -12.48 21.35
N LEU A 416 18.62 -11.17 21.12
CA LEU A 416 17.79 -10.13 21.73
C LEU A 416 16.55 -9.78 20.89
N SER A 417 16.40 -10.38 19.72
CA SER A 417 15.37 -10.07 18.72
C SER A 417 14.64 -11.35 18.31
N PRO A 418 13.38 -11.26 17.86
CA PRO A 418 12.72 -12.38 17.17
C PRO A 418 13.33 -12.68 15.79
N LEU A 419 14.20 -11.81 15.26
CA LEU A 419 14.90 -12.04 14.00
C LEU A 419 15.97 -13.11 14.14
N SER A 420 15.86 -14.17 13.35
CA SER A 420 16.86 -15.24 13.30
C SER A 420 18.03 -14.90 12.37
N ASN A 421 17.78 -14.20 11.27
CA ASN A 421 18.76 -13.79 10.26
C ASN A 421 18.42 -12.39 9.70
N SER A 422 19.37 -11.76 9.01
CA SER A 422 19.14 -10.48 8.32
C SER A 422 18.59 -10.66 6.90
N VAL A 423 17.69 -9.76 6.53
CA VAL A 423 17.33 -9.50 5.13
C VAL A 423 18.41 -8.61 4.52
N LEU A 424 18.87 -8.98 3.32
CA LEU A 424 19.87 -8.23 2.57
C LEU A 424 19.21 -7.15 1.70
N PRO A 425 19.87 -6.00 1.52
CA PRO A 425 19.38 -4.98 0.60
C PRO A 425 19.52 -5.43 -0.85
N GLY A 426 18.51 -5.13 -1.68
CA GLY A 426 18.55 -5.29 -3.12
C GLY A 426 19.57 -4.37 -3.79
N GLU A 427 20.06 -4.78 -4.95
CA GLU A 427 21.20 -4.14 -5.62
C GLU A 427 20.82 -3.00 -6.56
N ARG A 428 19.63 -3.07 -7.19
CA ARG A 428 19.19 -2.11 -8.21
C ARG A 428 17.68 -1.88 -8.19
N PRO A 429 17.19 -0.69 -8.60
CA PRO A 429 15.78 -0.50 -8.92
C PRO A 429 15.40 -1.28 -10.19
N VAL A 430 14.09 -1.51 -10.35
CA VAL A 430 13.51 -2.20 -11.51
C VAL A 430 12.31 -1.37 -11.99
N ALA A 431 12.12 -1.29 -13.30
CA ALA A 431 10.91 -0.79 -13.93
C ALA A 431 10.26 -1.95 -14.69
N ILE A 432 9.02 -2.27 -14.33
CA ILE A 432 8.28 -3.42 -14.84
C ILE A 432 7.26 -2.93 -15.86
N GLU A 433 7.30 -3.43 -17.10
CA GLU A 433 6.41 -2.98 -18.16
C GLU A 433 5.10 -3.79 -18.16
N VAL A 434 3.96 -3.11 -18.00
CA VAL A 434 2.63 -3.74 -18.02
C VAL A 434 1.68 -2.85 -18.83
N ALA A 435 1.04 -3.43 -19.85
CA ALA A 435 0.10 -2.74 -20.73
C ALA A 435 0.61 -1.38 -21.27
N GLY A 436 1.91 -1.30 -21.60
CA GLY A 436 2.54 -0.11 -22.16
C GLY A 436 2.91 0.99 -21.17
N ALA A 437 2.77 0.76 -19.86
CA ALA A 437 3.24 1.64 -18.79
C ALA A 437 4.28 0.93 -17.92
N ARG A 438 5.25 1.69 -17.40
CA ARG A 438 6.31 1.17 -16.53
C ARG A 438 6.01 1.41 -15.06
N PHE A 439 6.05 0.34 -14.27
CA PHE A 439 5.81 0.34 -12.83
C PHE A 439 7.12 0.20 -12.07
N ALA A 440 7.43 1.14 -11.19
CA ALA A 440 8.58 1.03 -10.27
C ALA A 440 8.10 0.63 -8.88
N PRO A 441 8.31 -0.64 -8.46
CA PRO A 441 7.99 -1.07 -7.10
C PRO A 441 8.97 -0.51 -6.06
N SER A 442 8.42 -0.32 -4.87
CA SER A 442 9.09 -0.04 -3.60
C SER A 442 8.36 -0.82 -2.51
N ILE A 443 9.02 -1.13 -1.41
CA ILE A 443 8.47 -1.99 -0.38
C ILE A 443 8.45 -1.25 0.95
N CYS A 444 7.26 -1.09 1.51
CA CYS A 444 7.01 -0.63 2.87
C CYS A 444 7.72 0.70 3.16
N TYR A 445 8.57 0.70 4.19
CA TYR A 445 9.37 1.80 4.69
C TYR A 445 10.10 2.65 3.63
N GLU A 446 10.44 2.09 2.47
CA GLU A 446 11.20 2.80 1.44
C GLU A 446 10.53 4.11 0.99
N ASN A 447 9.20 4.16 0.97
CA ASN A 447 8.48 5.35 0.54
C ASN A 447 8.63 6.54 1.51
N ILE A 448 9.06 6.33 2.76
CA ILE A 448 9.24 7.43 3.72
C ILE A 448 10.51 8.23 3.45
N LEU A 449 11.39 7.71 2.59
CA LEU A 449 12.68 8.27 2.24
C LEU A 449 12.61 8.91 0.84
N PRO A 450 12.41 10.24 0.72
CA PRO A 450 12.26 10.90 -0.58
C PRO A 450 13.45 10.70 -1.50
N HIS A 451 14.66 10.77 -0.93
CA HIS A 451 15.91 10.63 -1.68
C HIS A 451 16.10 9.23 -2.28
N LEU A 452 15.54 8.19 -1.63
CA LEU A 452 15.58 6.81 -2.12
C LEU A 452 14.70 6.67 -3.35
N ILE A 453 13.42 7.02 -3.24
CA ILE A 453 12.45 6.91 -4.36
C ILE A 453 12.89 7.80 -5.53
N ALA A 454 13.23 9.07 -5.27
CA ALA A 454 13.73 9.95 -6.32
C ALA A 454 15.05 9.45 -6.92
N GLY A 455 15.89 8.76 -6.14
CA GLY A 455 17.10 8.11 -6.59
C GLY A 455 16.82 6.94 -7.53
N GLN A 456 15.88 6.07 -7.17
CA GLN A 456 15.45 4.94 -8.00
C GLN A 456 14.90 5.43 -9.35
N VAL A 457 14.00 6.42 -9.34
CA VAL A 457 13.44 7.01 -10.57
C VAL A 457 14.54 7.63 -11.44
N ARG A 458 15.51 8.35 -10.85
CA ARG A 458 16.65 8.92 -11.60
C ARG A 458 17.51 7.83 -12.23
N THR A 459 17.87 6.80 -11.48
CA THR A 459 18.69 5.69 -11.98
C THR A 459 18.00 4.99 -13.15
N LEU A 460 16.69 4.74 -13.05
CA LEU A 460 15.88 4.15 -14.11
C LEU A 460 15.77 5.08 -15.33
N ARG A 461 15.55 6.38 -15.12
CA ARG A 461 15.54 7.37 -16.21
C ARG A 461 16.87 7.41 -16.96
N ASP A 462 17.98 7.42 -16.24
CA ASP A 462 19.32 7.47 -16.83
C ASP A 462 19.64 6.18 -17.62
N ALA A 463 18.96 5.07 -17.29
CA ALA A 463 18.99 3.81 -18.05
C ALA A 463 17.99 3.77 -19.24
N GLY A 464 17.16 4.80 -19.45
CA GLY A 464 16.12 4.80 -20.47
C GLY A 464 14.84 4.06 -20.08
N GLU A 465 14.72 3.70 -18.81
CA GLU A 465 13.66 2.90 -18.19
C GLU A 465 12.81 3.74 -17.22
N GLU A 466 12.67 5.05 -17.45
CA GLU A 466 11.91 5.93 -16.54
C GLU A 466 10.50 5.35 -16.29
N PRO A 467 10.09 5.16 -15.02
CA PRO A 467 8.79 4.59 -14.70
C PRO A 467 7.68 5.61 -14.98
N ASP A 468 6.48 5.15 -15.28
CA ASP A 468 5.28 5.98 -15.40
C ASP A 468 4.45 5.97 -14.10
N VAL A 469 4.50 4.85 -13.38
CA VAL A 469 3.74 4.61 -12.14
C VAL A 469 4.66 4.14 -11.02
N LEU A 470 4.50 4.69 -9.82
CA LEU A 470 5.15 4.20 -8.63
C LEU A 470 4.25 3.20 -7.90
N VAL A 471 4.80 2.11 -7.40
CA VAL A 471 4.06 1.13 -6.60
C VAL A 471 4.73 0.99 -5.24
N ASN A 472 3.94 1.00 -4.17
CA ASN A 472 4.42 0.64 -2.85
C ASN A 472 3.64 -0.56 -2.32
N LEU A 473 4.34 -1.66 -2.11
CA LEU A 473 3.83 -2.86 -1.48
C LEU A 473 4.11 -2.75 0.01
N THR A 474 3.09 -2.80 0.87
CA THR A 474 3.32 -2.62 2.30
C THR A 474 2.48 -3.53 3.18
N ASN A 475 3.08 -3.99 4.27
CA ASN A 475 2.38 -4.68 5.33
C ASN A 475 2.39 -3.87 6.62
N ASP A 476 1.47 -2.91 6.74
CA ASP A 476 1.28 -2.14 7.98
C ASP A 476 0.53 -2.90 9.11
N GLY A 477 0.42 -4.25 8.98
CA GLY A 477 -0.16 -5.15 10.00
C GLY A 477 0.41 -4.96 11.40
N TRP A 478 1.68 -4.55 11.47
CA TRP A 478 2.42 -4.35 12.70
C TRP A 478 1.86 -3.27 13.62
N PHE A 479 1.12 -2.29 13.09
CA PHE A 479 0.78 -1.05 13.82
C PHE A 479 -0.70 -0.89 14.17
N TRP A 480 -1.49 -1.97 14.02
CA TRP A 480 -2.85 -2.12 14.57
C TRP A 480 -3.80 -0.94 14.31
N GLY A 481 -3.72 -0.32 13.14
CA GLY A 481 -4.69 0.72 12.73
C GLY A 481 -4.48 2.06 13.43
N SER A 482 -3.31 2.25 14.02
CA SER A 482 -2.89 3.49 14.68
C SER A 482 -2.67 4.63 13.67
N SER A 483 -2.21 5.77 14.17
CA SER A 483 -1.87 6.95 13.34
C SER A 483 -0.72 6.71 12.37
N GLU A 484 0.00 5.59 12.52
CA GLU A 484 1.07 5.18 11.60
C GLU A 484 0.56 5.07 10.17
N LEU A 485 -0.60 4.42 9.96
CA LEU A 485 -1.19 4.23 8.62
C LEU A 485 -1.38 5.56 7.87
N ASP A 486 -1.85 6.59 8.58
CA ASP A 486 -2.07 7.92 8.02
C ASP A 486 -0.73 8.61 7.68
N MET A 487 0.26 8.44 8.56
CA MET A 487 1.60 9.02 8.37
C MET A 487 2.34 8.36 7.22
N HIS A 488 2.19 7.04 7.05
CA HIS A 488 2.79 6.26 5.98
C HIS A 488 2.16 6.61 4.62
N LEU A 489 0.83 6.63 4.53
CA LEU A 489 0.10 7.07 3.34
C LEU A 489 0.44 8.51 2.95
N THR A 490 0.62 9.40 3.94
CA THR A 490 1.07 10.77 3.69
C THR A 490 2.44 10.80 3.01
N CYS A 491 3.36 9.90 3.38
CA CYS A 491 4.66 9.84 2.73
C CYS A 491 4.54 9.44 1.25
N ALA A 492 3.72 8.43 0.94
CA ALA A 492 3.42 8.00 -0.43
C ALA A 492 2.86 9.17 -1.27
N LEU A 493 1.93 9.94 -0.72
CA LEU A 493 1.38 11.14 -1.35
C LEU A 493 2.47 12.15 -1.77
N PHE A 494 3.44 12.41 -0.89
CA PHE A 494 4.55 13.29 -1.25
C PHE A 494 5.41 12.69 -2.35
N ARG A 495 5.69 11.37 -2.35
CA ARG A 495 6.48 10.73 -3.42
C ARG A 495 5.83 10.92 -4.80
N ALA A 496 4.49 10.85 -4.88
CA ALA A 496 3.74 11.08 -6.11
C ALA A 496 3.98 12.49 -6.68
N VAL A 497 3.84 13.53 -5.84
CA VAL A 497 4.06 14.94 -6.25
C VAL A 497 5.54 15.20 -6.58
N GLU A 498 6.44 14.67 -5.77
CA GLU A 498 7.88 14.84 -5.91
C GLU A 498 8.41 14.24 -7.21
N CYS A 499 7.86 13.12 -7.65
CA CYS A 499 8.27 12.46 -8.88
C CYS A 499 7.39 12.85 -10.08
N ARG A 500 6.23 13.50 -9.86
CA ARG A 500 5.18 13.72 -10.87
C ARG A 500 4.76 12.42 -11.54
N LYS A 501 4.47 11.43 -10.71
CA LYS A 501 4.03 10.10 -11.14
C LYS A 501 2.90 9.64 -10.22
N PRO A 502 1.80 9.08 -10.74
CA PRO A 502 0.80 8.44 -9.89
C PRO A 502 1.46 7.35 -9.03
N MET A 503 0.93 7.16 -7.83
CA MET A 503 1.42 6.18 -6.88
C MET A 503 0.30 5.26 -6.43
N LEU A 504 0.52 3.96 -6.58
CA LEU A 504 -0.37 2.90 -6.12
C LEU A 504 0.22 2.30 -4.84
N VAL A 505 -0.57 2.30 -3.76
CA VAL A 505 -0.21 1.65 -2.50
C VAL A 505 -1.04 0.39 -2.37
N ALA A 506 -0.39 -0.77 -2.39
CA ALA A 506 -1.02 -2.06 -2.08
C ALA A 506 -0.65 -2.43 -0.64
N ALA A 507 -1.62 -2.28 0.27
CA ALA A 507 -1.41 -2.50 1.69
C ALA A 507 -2.19 -3.71 2.19
N ASN A 508 -1.63 -4.48 3.13
CA ASN A 508 -2.34 -5.59 3.76
C ASN A 508 -3.44 -5.09 4.72
N THR A 509 -3.07 -4.51 5.88
CA THR A 509 -4.03 -3.91 6.84
C THR A 509 -4.02 -2.38 6.83
N GLY A 510 -3.02 -1.80 6.15
CA GLY A 510 -2.91 -0.37 5.92
C GLY A 510 -3.90 0.12 4.87
N PHE A 511 -3.76 1.37 4.45
CA PHE A 511 -4.59 1.91 3.38
C PHE A 511 -4.01 1.53 2.03
N SER A 512 -4.66 0.59 1.33
CA SER A 512 -4.47 0.53 -0.11
C SER A 512 -5.01 1.83 -0.71
N ALA A 513 -4.33 2.39 -1.69
CA ALA A 513 -4.71 3.70 -2.23
C ALA A 513 -4.21 3.91 -3.65
N TRP A 514 -4.98 4.64 -4.43
CA TRP A 514 -4.56 5.24 -5.70
C TRP A 514 -4.39 6.74 -5.50
N ILE A 515 -3.17 7.22 -5.75
CA ILE A 515 -2.78 8.63 -5.62
C ILE A 515 -2.35 9.14 -6.99
N ASP A 516 -2.86 10.28 -7.42
CA ASP A 516 -2.46 10.91 -8.69
C ASP A 516 -1.12 11.69 -8.59
N GLY A 517 -0.59 12.17 -9.72
CA GLY A 517 0.64 12.96 -9.77
C GLY A 517 0.58 14.35 -9.10
N ASP A 518 -0.61 14.79 -8.65
CA ASP A 518 -0.81 15.99 -7.83
C ASP A 518 -0.89 15.68 -6.33
N GLY A 519 -0.83 14.40 -5.94
CA GLY A 519 -0.93 13.95 -4.56
C GLY A 519 -2.37 13.86 -4.06
N ARG A 520 -3.38 13.88 -4.95
CA ARG A 520 -4.75 13.61 -4.54
C ARG A 520 -4.93 12.10 -4.37
N ILE A 521 -5.50 11.70 -3.23
CA ILE A 521 -5.99 10.34 -3.04
C ILE A 521 -7.29 10.21 -3.84
N VAL A 522 -7.23 9.51 -4.98
CA VAL A 522 -8.37 9.30 -5.87
C VAL A 522 -9.32 8.25 -5.31
N GLN A 523 -8.74 7.14 -4.84
CA GLN A 523 -9.46 6.08 -4.13
C GLN A 523 -8.62 5.56 -2.98
N GLN A 524 -9.29 5.19 -1.88
CA GLN A 524 -8.67 4.67 -0.67
C GLN A 524 -9.47 3.47 -0.15
N GLY A 525 -8.75 2.43 0.27
CA GLY A 525 -9.29 1.24 0.90
C GLY A 525 -9.72 1.50 2.34
N PRO A 526 -10.48 0.58 2.93
CA PRO A 526 -10.93 0.73 4.31
C PRO A 526 -9.75 0.61 5.29
N ARG A 527 -9.87 1.22 6.48
CA ARG A 527 -8.88 1.04 7.55
C ARG A 527 -9.09 -0.33 8.18
N ARG A 528 -8.07 -1.21 8.13
CA ARG A 528 -8.12 -2.55 8.77
C ARG A 528 -9.38 -3.34 8.44
N ASP A 529 -9.76 -3.33 7.18
CA ASP A 529 -10.85 -4.17 6.68
C ASP A 529 -10.48 -4.72 5.30
N THR A 530 -11.16 -5.78 4.88
CA THR A 530 -10.92 -6.41 3.59
C THR A 530 -11.52 -5.56 2.46
N GLY A 531 -10.81 -5.41 1.35
CA GLY A 531 -11.31 -4.70 0.19
C GLY A 531 -10.46 -4.91 -1.07
N THR A 532 -10.98 -4.41 -2.19
CA THR A 532 -10.22 -4.27 -3.43
C THR A 532 -10.41 -2.86 -3.97
N ILE A 533 -9.36 -2.33 -4.59
CA ILE A 533 -9.38 -1.01 -5.24
C ILE A 533 -9.05 -1.24 -6.70
N VAL A 534 -9.91 -0.76 -7.59
CA VAL A 534 -9.64 -0.73 -9.03
C VAL A 534 -9.19 0.69 -9.35
N ALA A 535 -7.95 0.84 -9.81
CA ALA A 535 -7.36 2.11 -10.19
C ALA A 535 -7.26 2.17 -11.71
N ASP A 536 -8.11 2.99 -12.35
CA ASP A 536 -7.96 3.34 -13.76
C ASP A 536 -6.86 4.41 -13.86
N VAL A 537 -5.58 3.99 -13.91
CA VAL A 537 -4.44 4.87 -13.63
C VAL A 537 -4.35 6.00 -14.66
N GLU A 538 -4.32 7.23 -14.16
CA GLU A 538 -4.02 8.43 -14.96
C GLU A 538 -2.51 8.74 -14.88
N LEU A 539 -1.81 8.58 -16.02
CA LEU A 539 -0.38 8.85 -16.13
C LEU A 539 -0.12 10.35 -16.16
N ASP A 540 0.96 10.80 -15.50
CA ASP A 540 1.34 12.21 -15.44
C ASP A 540 2.58 12.47 -16.31
N PRO A 541 2.45 13.18 -17.45
CA PRO A 541 3.59 13.46 -18.33
C PRO A 541 4.48 14.61 -17.84
N ARG A 542 4.08 15.30 -16.76
CA ARG A 542 4.81 16.48 -16.28
C ARG A 542 6.16 16.06 -15.69
N GLN A 543 7.17 16.88 -15.94
CA GLN A 543 8.49 16.69 -15.36
C GLN A 543 8.58 17.34 -13.98
N SER A 544 9.36 16.71 -13.09
CA SER A 544 9.71 17.22 -11.77
C SER A 544 11.12 17.79 -11.76
N LEU A 545 11.28 19.02 -11.26
CA LEU A 545 12.60 19.62 -11.08
C LEU A 545 13.38 18.92 -9.95
N TYR A 546 12.68 18.36 -8.97
CA TYR A 546 13.28 17.58 -7.89
C TYR A 546 14.00 16.32 -8.40
N LEU A 547 13.49 15.68 -9.46
CA LEU A 547 14.18 14.57 -10.13
C LEU A 547 15.44 15.00 -10.90
N THR A 548 15.67 16.30 -11.08
CA THR A 548 16.89 16.82 -11.73
C THR A 548 17.88 17.34 -10.70
N VAL A 549 17.39 18.14 -9.74
CA VAL A 549 18.23 18.85 -8.78
C VAL A 549 18.50 18.00 -7.52
N GLY A 550 17.59 17.08 -7.18
CA GLY A 550 17.66 16.30 -5.95
C GLY A 550 17.71 17.17 -4.70
N ASP A 551 18.44 16.69 -3.69
CA ASP A 551 18.54 17.36 -2.39
C ASP A 551 19.60 18.48 -2.33
N TRP A 552 20.20 18.86 -3.47
CA TRP A 552 21.26 19.87 -3.52
C TRP A 552 20.92 21.22 -2.84
N PRO A 553 19.71 21.80 -2.99
CA PRO A 553 19.35 23.05 -2.33
C PRO A 553 19.40 22.94 -0.80
N TRP A 554 19.07 21.75 -0.29
CA TRP A 554 19.07 21.45 1.14
C TRP A 554 20.47 21.10 1.63
N ALA A 555 21.32 20.51 0.78
CA ALA A 555 22.73 20.35 1.06
C ALA A 555 23.42 21.70 1.28
N VAL A 556 23.06 22.73 0.50
CA VAL A 556 23.55 24.11 0.74
C VAL A 556 23.07 24.65 2.10
N CYS A 557 21.80 24.41 2.47
CA CYS A 557 21.29 24.75 3.79
C CYS A 557 22.05 24.02 4.91
N LEU A 558 22.41 22.75 4.69
CA LEU A 558 23.20 21.95 5.62
C LEU A 558 24.63 22.49 5.77
N LEU A 559 25.29 22.87 4.67
CA LEU A 559 26.62 23.49 4.72
C LEU A 559 26.60 24.78 5.57
N PHE A 560 25.55 25.60 5.43
CA PHE A 560 25.36 26.77 6.29
C PHE A 560 25.22 26.37 7.77
N SER A 561 24.38 25.39 8.09
CA SER A 561 24.20 24.90 9.47
C SER A 561 25.49 24.33 10.07
N VAL A 562 26.29 23.61 9.27
CA VAL A 562 27.61 23.10 9.66
C VAL A 562 28.58 24.23 9.94
N ALA A 563 28.62 25.27 9.11
CA ALA A 563 29.47 26.44 9.36
C ALA A 563 29.12 27.15 10.67
N VAL A 564 27.82 27.28 10.99
CA VAL A 564 27.35 27.81 12.27
C VAL A 564 27.78 26.90 13.43
N ALA A 565 27.69 25.58 13.27
CA ALA A 565 28.10 24.60 14.28
C ALA A 565 29.62 24.65 14.55
N LEU A 566 30.45 24.77 13.52
CA LEU A 566 31.90 24.88 13.65
C LEU A 566 32.29 26.17 14.40
N ASP A 567 31.65 27.29 14.10
CA ASP A 567 31.90 28.57 14.76
C ASP A 567 31.45 28.61 16.24
N LEU A 568 30.43 27.82 16.63
CA LEU A 568 30.13 27.56 18.04
C LEU A 568 31.34 26.97 18.77
N THR A 569 31.92 25.91 18.21
CA THR A 569 33.04 25.19 18.85
C THR A 569 34.34 26.00 18.86
N ALA A 570 34.62 26.77 17.81
CA ALA A 570 35.79 27.65 17.73
C ALA A 570 35.67 28.87 18.66
N GLY A 571 34.48 29.49 18.70
CA GLY A 571 34.20 30.64 19.55
C GLY A 571 34.32 30.33 21.05
N GLU A 572 33.89 29.15 21.50
CA GLU A 572 34.10 28.71 22.88
C GLU A 572 35.57 28.51 23.24
N ARG A 573 36.38 27.95 22.32
CA ARG A 573 37.83 27.81 22.53
C ARG A 573 38.52 29.17 22.66
N LEU A 574 38.19 30.11 21.78
CA LEU A 574 38.71 31.48 21.81
C LEU A 574 38.28 32.26 23.06
N ARG A 575 37.03 32.08 23.52
CA ARG A 575 36.52 32.71 24.73
C ARG A 575 37.13 32.14 26.00
N ARG A 576 37.33 30.80 26.09
CA ARG A 576 38.10 30.17 27.18
C ARG A 576 39.54 30.70 27.21
N ARG A 577 40.17 30.85 26.05
CA ARG A 577 41.53 31.42 25.93
C ARG A 577 41.58 32.89 26.36
N LYS A 578 40.60 33.71 25.97
CA LYS A 578 40.51 35.13 26.41
C LYS A 578 40.21 35.27 27.90
N ASN A 579 39.35 34.44 28.47
CA ASN A 579 39.03 34.46 29.90
C ASN A 579 40.25 34.03 30.74
N ALA A 580 41.00 33.01 30.29
CA ALA A 580 42.26 32.64 30.93
C ALA A 580 43.28 33.79 30.87
N ILE A 581 43.37 34.51 29.75
CA ILE A 581 44.23 35.71 29.63
C ILE A 581 43.73 36.87 30.50
N SER A 582 42.42 37.05 30.68
CA SER A 582 41.88 38.12 31.52
C SER A 582 42.01 37.85 33.02
N GLU A 583 41.88 36.59 33.46
CA GLU A 583 42.16 36.19 34.85
C GLU A 583 43.62 36.45 35.20
N VAL A 584 44.55 36.14 34.27
CA VAL A 584 45.97 36.47 34.45
C VAL A 584 46.19 37.99 34.54
N ARG A 585 45.43 38.80 33.80
CA ARG A 585 45.52 40.28 33.88
C ARG A 585 44.90 40.87 35.16
N SER A 586 43.81 40.31 35.69
CA SER A 586 43.20 40.84 36.92
C SER A 586 44.07 40.59 38.15
N CYS A 587 44.82 39.48 38.18
CA CYS A 587 45.85 39.24 39.21
C CYS A 587 46.96 40.31 39.24
N TYR A 588 47.16 41.09 38.16
CA TYR A 588 48.14 42.17 38.12
C TYR A 588 47.58 43.56 38.44
N ALA A 589 46.26 43.75 38.46
CA ALA A 589 45.65 45.06 38.66
C ALA A 589 45.40 45.43 40.14
N ASP A 590 45.41 44.47 41.07
CA ASP A 590 45.12 44.70 42.50
C ASP A 590 46.36 45.05 43.36
N SER A 591 47.47 45.45 42.75
CA SER A 591 48.68 45.88 43.49
C SER A 591 48.73 47.41 43.65
N PRO A 592 48.76 47.98 44.87
CA PRO A 592 48.72 49.42 45.08
C PRO A 592 50.03 50.11 44.64
N PRO A 593 49.97 51.35 44.10
CA PRO A 593 51.15 52.05 43.61
C PRO A 593 51.89 52.71 44.77
N GLY A 594 52.93 52.06 45.27
CA GLY A 594 53.80 52.64 46.29
C GLY A 594 55.00 51.76 46.61
N ASN A 595 56.15 52.15 46.07
CA ASN A 595 57.48 51.57 46.25
C ASN A 595 57.68 50.14 45.73
N PHE A 596 58.49 49.99 44.68
CA PHE A 596 59.90 49.68 44.89
C PHE A 596 60.63 49.62 43.53
N GLY A 597 61.40 50.67 43.24
CA GLY A 597 62.58 50.56 42.41
C GLY A 597 63.65 49.80 43.18
N ARG A 598 63.60 48.46 43.12
CA ARG A 598 64.71 47.51 43.32
C ARG A 598 64.16 46.09 43.25
N LEU A 599 63.77 45.64 42.06
CA LEU A 599 63.90 44.25 41.60
C LEU A 599 63.58 44.17 40.09
N VAL A 600 64.21 45.05 39.31
CA VAL A 600 64.26 44.90 37.86
C VAL A 600 65.27 43.78 37.61
N ILE A 601 64.79 42.60 37.18
CA ILE A 601 65.43 41.57 36.31
C ILE A 601 64.91 40.14 36.56
N SER A 602 64.24 39.79 37.68
CA SER A 602 63.86 38.37 37.93
C SER A 602 62.43 37.96 37.51
N GLU A 603 61.51 38.89 37.21
CA GLU A 603 60.10 38.53 36.97
C GLU A 603 59.64 38.65 35.51
N GLN A 604 60.39 39.35 34.65
CA GLN A 604 60.08 39.43 33.21
C GLN A 604 60.47 38.15 32.44
N SER A 605 61.40 37.35 32.96
CA SER A 605 61.88 36.12 32.33
C SER A 605 60.90 34.95 32.45
N HIS A 606 60.05 34.92 33.49
CA HIS A 606 59.03 33.89 33.68
C HIS A 606 57.78 34.12 32.81
N ARG A 607 57.43 35.38 32.49
CA ARG A 607 56.20 35.69 31.73
C ARG A 607 56.40 35.66 30.21
N LEU A 608 57.61 35.93 29.73
CA LEU A 608 57.99 35.67 28.33
C LEU A 608 58.16 34.16 28.05
N ARG A 609 58.41 33.32 29.07
CA ARG A 609 58.32 31.85 28.95
C ARG A 609 56.88 31.35 28.79
N ALA A 610 55.93 31.89 29.56
CA ALA A 610 54.52 31.51 29.45
C ALA A 610 53.89 31.89 28.08
N LEU A 611 54.33 33.00 27.47
CA LEU A 611 53.91 33.39 26.12
C LEU A 611 54.59 32.56 25.01
N ARG A 612 55.83 32.09 25.22
CA ARG A 612 56.50 31.14 24.31
C ARG A 612 56.00 29.70 24.44
N GLU A 613 55.53 29.28 25.62
CA GLU A 613 54.91 27.96 25.84
C GLU A 613 53.53 27.87 25.16
N LEU A 614 52.78 28.98 25.09
CA LEU A 614 51.50 29.06 24.37
C LEU A 614 51.61 29.12 22.84
N GLU A 615 52.79 29.45 22.30
CA GLU A 615 53.11 29.34 20.87
C GLU A 615 53.77 27.98 20.52
N GLY A 616 54.40 27.31 21.49
CA GLY A 616 55.02 25.99 21.30
C GLY A 616 54.06 24.80 21.36
N GLU A 617 52.88 24.95 21.97
CA GLU A 617 51.92 23.84 22.18
C GLU A 617 51.00 23.51 21.00
N VAL A 618 51.27 24.01 19.78
CA VAL A 618 50.42 23.70 18.61
C VAL A 618 51.16 23.04 17.45
N LEU A 619 52.47 22.81 17.55
CA LEU A 619 53.23 22.04 16.55
C LEU A 619 53.85 20.77 17.12
N MET A 620 53.02 19.93 17.71
CA MET A 620 53.40 18.53 17.93
C MET A 620 53.18 17.76 16.63
N ASN A 621 54.26 17.59 15.85
CA ASN A 621 54.27 16.69 14.69
C ASN A 621 53.76 15.30 15.11
N LEU A 622 53.08 14.60 14.19
CA LEU A 622 52.42 13.32 14.41
C LEU A 622 53.30 12.30 15.19
N LEU A 623 54.62 12.33 14.95
CA LEU A 623 55.62 11.51 15.63
C LEU A 623 55.74 11.79 17.15
N GLY A 624 55.62 13.06 17.57
CA GLY A 624 55.68 13.47 18.97
C GLY A 624 54.42 13.06 19.76
N ARG A 625 53.26 13.03 19.10
CA ARG A 625 52.01 12.53 19.72
C ARG A 625 52.10 11.02 20.01
N ILE A 626 52.73 10.25 19.14
CA ILE A 626 52.95 8.81 19.34
C ILE A 626 53.93 8.55 20.49
N PHE A 627 55.03 9.29 20.57
CA PHE A 627 56.03 9.10 21.64
C PHE A 627 55.53 9.51 23.02
N VAL A 628 54.72 10.56 23.14
CA VAL A 628 54.15 10.99 24.44
C VAL A 628 53.16 9.97 24.98
N VAL A 629 52.34 9.36 24.11
CA VAL A 629 51.44 8.27 24.51
C VAL A 629 52.25 7.04 24.94
N LEU A 630 53.32 6.70 24.23
CA LEU A 630 54.19 5.56 24.58
C LEU A 630 54.91 5.76 25.94
N ILE A 631 55.41 6.96 26.20
CA ILE A 631 56.11 7.30 27.46
C ILE A 631 55.10 7.38 28.62
N LEU A 632 53.88 7.86 28.39
CA LEU A 632 52.81 7.85 29.39
C LEU A 632 52.43 6.41 29.75
N VAL A 633 52.27 5.53 28.76
CA VAL A 633 51.98 4.10 28.98
C VAL A 633 53.10 3.41 29.75
N MET A 634 54.37 3.66 29.40
CA MET A 634 55.52 3.08 30.12
C MET A 634 55.68 3.63 31.54
N SER A 635 55.38 4.91 31.74
CA SER A 635 55.46 5.56 33.05
C SER A 635 54.33 5.11 33.98
N VAL A 636 53.13 4.83 33.45
CA VAL A 636 52.02 4.23 34.19
C VAL A 636 52.33 2.76 34.52
N LEU A 637 52.97 2.01 33.62
CA LEU A 637 53.42 0.64 33.89
C LEU A 637 54.54 0.58 34.95
N PHE A 638 55.50 1.51 34.90
CA PHE A 638 56.58 1.59 35.89
C PHE A 638 56.08 2.06 37.26
N LEU A 639 55.16 3.03 37.30
CA LEU A 639 54.49 3.45 38.54
C LEU A 639 53.64 2.32 39.11
N GLY A 640 52.95 1.55 38.26
CA GLY A 640 52.25 0.32 38.66
C GLY A 640 53.19 -0.69 39.29
N PHE A 641 54.34 -0.97 38.68
CA PHE A 641 55.32 -1.94 39.19
C PHE A 641 55.97 -1.49 40.50
N ALA A 642 56.36 -0.21 40.62
CA ALA A 642 56.93 0.34 41.86
C ALA A 642 55.92 0.36 43.02
N THR A 643 54.64 0.63 42.73
CA THR A 643 53.57 0.59 43.72
C THR A 643 53.29 -0.84 44.18
N VAL A 644 53.39 -1.83 43.28
CA VAL A 644 53.27 -3.25 43.62
C VAL A 644 54.43 -3.69 44.52
N VAL A 645 55.68 -3.31 44.23
CA VAL A 645 56.83 -3.69 45.06
C VAL A 645 56.78 -3.06 46.46
N TYR A 646 56.42 -1.78 46.56
CA TYR A 646 56.31 -1.12 47.87
C TYR A 646 55.12 -1.63 48.71
N ALA A 647 54.00 -1.97 48.07
CA ALA A 647 52.86 -2.58 48.74
C ALA A 647 53.09 -4.04 49.19
N THR A 648 54.16 -4.70 48.72
CA THR A 648 54.44 -6.11 49.04
C THR A 648 55.33 -6.35 50.26
N HIS A 649 55.87 -5.31 50.92
CA HIS A 649 56.61 -5.52 52.15
C HIS A 649 55.66 -5.68 53.35
N ARG A 650 55.55 -6.91 53.87
CA ARG A 650 54.60 -7.32 54.91
C ARG A 650 55.31 -7.73 56.20
N ASN A 651 54.88 -7.14 57.32
CA ASN A 651 55.30 -7.54 58.67
C ASN A 651 54.42 -8.70 59.17
N TRP A 652 54.92 -9.92 59.04
CA TRP A 652 54.12 -11.14 59.16
C TRP A 652 53.60 -11.44 60.58
N TYR A 653 54.22 -10.90 61.63
CA TYR A 653 53.78 -11.14 63.00
C TYR A 653 52.42 -10.48 63.31
N GLU A 654 52.23 -9.22 62.89
CA GLU A 654 50.96 -8.51 63.03
C GLU A 654 49.86 -9.14 62.16
N ILE A 655 50.19 -9.61 60.96
CA ILE A 655 49.22 -10.19 60.02
C ILE A 655 48.63 -11.52 60.55
N VAL A 656 49.37 -12.29 61.34
CA VAL A 656 48.91 -13.62 61.81
C VAL A 656 48.05 -13.53 63.08
N ASN A 657 48.40 -12.64 64.02
CA ASN A 657 47.88 -12.68 65.40
C ASN A 657 47.08 -11.44 65.85
N LEU A 658 46.79 -10.48 64.96
CA LEU A 658 46.02 -9.29 65.33
C LEU A 658 44.61 -9.63 65.85
N GLN A 659 44.29 -9.20 67.07
CA GLN A 659 42.97 -9.38 67.69
C GLN A 659 41.97 -8.31 67.20
N PRO A 660 40.66 -8.61 67.07
CA PRO A 660 39.65 -7.67 66.55
C PRO A 660 39.54 -6.36 67.31
N SER A 661 39.83 -6.34 68.61
CA SER A 661 39.78 -5.14 69.47
C SER A 661 40.94 -4.17 69.25
N GLU A 662 42.03 -4.62 68.61
CA GLU A 662 43.24 -3.83 68.36
C GLU A 662 43.37 -3.42 66.89
N ALA A 663 42.52 -3.97 66.02
CA ALA A 663 42.42 -3.57 64.62
C ALA A 663 41.67 -2.23 64.50
N GLY A 664 42.40 -1.14 64.26
CA GLY A 664 41.80 0.15 63.91
C GLY A 664 40.92 0.06 62.64
N ALA A 665 39.90 0.91 62.55
CA ALA A 665 38.92 0.89 61.46
C ALA A 665 39.58 0.84 60.07
N GLY A 666 39.39 -0.28 59.36
CA GLY A 666 39.92 -0.52 58.02
C GLY A 666 41.17 -1.42 57.92
N LYS A 667 41.73 -1.93 59.04
CA LYS A 667 42.79 -2.95 59.00
C LYS A 667 42.22 -4.37 59.12
N PRO A 668 42.67 -5.34 58.31
CA PRO A 668 42.19 -6.72 58.39
C PRO A 668 42.62 -7.39 59.70
N VAL A 669 41.70 -8.13 60.32
CA VAL A 669 41.93 -8.94 61.53
C VAL A 669 42.94 -10.06 61.25
N GLY A 670 43.63 -10.57 62.27
CA GLY A 670 44.67 -11.58 62.09
C GLY A 670 44.20 -12.85 61.36
N LEU A 671 45.08 -13.45 60.56
CA LEU A 671 44.79 -14.65 59.73
C LEU A 671 44.15 -15.80 60.51
N THR A 672 44.48 -15.97 61.80
CA THR A 672 43.90 -17.02 62.65
C THR A 672 42.40 -16.79 62.90
N TYR A 673 42.00 -15.53 63.12
CA TYR A 673 40.60 -15.17 63.28
C TYR A 673 39.85 -15.26 61.95
N GLN A 674 40.47 -14.80 60.86
CA GLN A 674 39.91 -14.95 59.52
C GLN A 674 39.68 -16.42 59.14
N LEU A 675 40.57 -17.33 59.55
CA LEU A 675 40.38 -18.77 59.30
C LEU A 675 39.18 -19.32 60.08
N GLN A 676 38.98 -18.87 61.32
CA GLN A 676 37.84 -19.30 62.13
C GLN A 676 36.52 -18.73 61.60
N ASP A 677 36.52 -17.46 61.21
CA ASP A 677 35.38 -16.77 60.59
C ASP A 677 35.03 -17.42 59.24
N ALA A 678 36.02 -17.70 58.38
CA ALA A 678 35.83 -18.40 57.12
C ALA A 678 35.34 -19.84 57.32
N ARG A 679 35.69 -20.50 58.43
CA ARG A 679 35.14 -21.83 58.76
C ARG A 679 33.68 -21.74 59.15
N SER A 680 33.27 -20.77 59.97
CA SER A 680 31.86 -20.55 60.28
C SER A 680 31.05 -20.13 59.05
N GLU A 681 31.63 -19.29 58.19
CA GLU A 681 31.05 -18.89 56.91
C GLU A 681 30.82 -20.11 56.02
N ASN A 682 31.81 -21.02 55.94
CA ASN A 682 31.69 -22.25 55.16
C ASN A 682 30.60 -23.17 55.71
N THR A 683 30.49 -23.34 57.04
CA THR A 683 29.40 -24.10 57.65
C THR A 683 28.04 -23.48 57.32
N ARG A 684 27.90 -22.15 57.40
CA ARG A 684 26.68 -21.45 57.02
C ARG A 684 26.33 -21.66 55.55
N LEU A 685 27.32 -21.53 54.66
CA LEU A 685 27.12 -21.74 53.22
C LEU A 685 26.76 -23.20 52.90
N GLN A 686 27.28 -24.17 53.64
CA GLN A 686 26.88 -25.58 53.51
C GLN A 686 25.43 -25.80 53.94
N GLU A 687 24.98 -25.14 55.01
CA GLU A 687 23.57 -25.18 55.44
C GLU A 687 22.65 -24.49 54.42
N GLU A 688 23.09 -23.37 53.84
CA GLU A 688 22.36 -22.65 52.79
C GLU A 688 22.29 -23.46 51.49
N LEU A 689 23.39 -24.13 51.10
CA LEU A 689 23.43 -25.05 49.96
C LEU A 689 22.44 -26.20 50.16
N ALA A 690 22.45 -26.86 51.32
CA ALA A 690 21.53 -27.95 51.63
C ALA A 690 20.05 -27.49 51.62
N ARG A 691 19.79 -26.24 52.03
CA ARG A 691 18.46 -25.64 51.93
C ARG A 691 18.06 -25.40 50.47
N LEU A 692 18.94 -24.81 49.66
CA LEU A 692 18.69 -24.54 48.24
C LEU A 692 18.51 -25.83 47.45
N GLU A 693 19.30 -26.87 47.71
CA GLU A 693 19.13 -28.20 47.10
C GLU A 693 17.74 -28.78 47.38
N LYS A 694 17.23 -28.59 48.60
CA LYS A 694 15.87 -29.00 48.96
C LYS A 694 14.80 -28.17 48.24
N GLU A 695 14.99 -26.86 48.11
CA GLU A 695 14.08 -25.97 47.36
C GLU A 695 14.05 -26.34 45.87
N VAL A 696 15.20 -26.59 45.25
CA VAL A 696 15.30 -27.06 43.85
C VAL A 696 14.58 -28.41 43.67
N ALA A 697 14.81 -29.37 44.56
CA ALA A 697 14.13 -30.67 44.50
C ALA A 697 12.59 -30.54 44.59
N THR A 698 12.08 -29.59 45.40
CA THR A 698 10.64 -29.32 45.46
C THR A 698 10.11 -28.65 44.20
N GLU A 699 10.89 -27.76 43.59
CA GLU A 699 10.52 -27.12 42.32
C GLU A 699 10.53 -28.12 41.16
N GLU A 700 11.52 -29.01 41.10
CA GLU A 700 11.59 -30.08 40.11
C GLU A 700 10.39 -31.03 40.21
N ALA A 701 9.97 -31.37 41.44
CA ALA A 701 8.77 -32.17 41.66
C ALA A 701 7.50 -31.45 41.17
N ALA A 702 7.35 -30.16 41.47
CA ALA A 702 6.23 -29.34 41.00
C ALA A 702 6.22 -29.18 39.47
N ARG A 703 7.40 -29.04 38.84
CA ARG A 703 7.53 -29.01 37.37
C ARG A 703 7.12 -30.33 36.73
N ARG A 704 7.52 -31.47 37.30
CA ARG A 704 7.10 -32.80 36.81
C ARG A 704 5.58 -32.97 36.88
N GLU A 705 4.95 -32.51 37.95
CA GLU A 705 3.49 -32.54 38.08
C GLU A 705 2.81 -31.63 37.03
N ALA A 706 3.34 -30.43 36.81
CA ALA A 706 2.83 -29.52 35.79
C ALA A 706 2.97 -30.10 34.37
N ILE A 707 4.10 -30.74 34.05
CA ILE A 707 4.32 -31.42 32.77
C ILE A 707 3.31 -32.55 32.58
N ALA A 708 3.11 -33.41 33.58
CA ALA A 708 2.13 -34.49 33.51
C ALA A 708 0.70 -33.99 33.29
N LYS A 709 0.33 -32.86 33.91
CA LYS A 709 -0.97 -32.21 33.67
C LYS A 709 -1.10 -31.70 32.23
N LEU A 710 -0.07 -31.05 31.71
CA LEU A 710 -0.03 -30.55 30.33
C LEU A 710 -0.04 -31.68 29.30
N GLU A 711 0.62 -32.81 29.56
CA GLU A 711 0.56 -34.00 28.71
C GLU A 711 -0.85 -34.58 28.65
N THR A 712 -1.55 -34.60 29.78
CA THR A 712 -2.95 -35.04 29.84
C THR A 712 -3.87 -34.13 29.05
N GLU A 713 -3.70 -32.81 29.19
CA GLU A 713 -4.46 -31.80 28.44
C GLU A 713 -4.17 -31.87 26.93
N LYS A 714 -2.91 -32.09 26.55
CA LYS A 714 -2.51 -32.30 25.16
C LYS A 714 -3.21 -33.52 24.54
N GLU A 715 -3.28 -34.64 25.24
CA GLU A 715 -3.99 -35.83 24.74
C GLU A 715 -5.51 -35.61 24.65
N LEU A 716 -6.11 -34.86 25.57
CA LEU A 716 -7.52 -34.46 25.48
C LEU A 716 -7.79 -33.61 24.23
N LEU A 717 -7.00 -32.56 24.02
CA LEU A 717 -7.12 -31.69 22.85
C LEU A 717 -6.87 -32.43 21.53
N LYS A 718 -5.94 -33.40 21.54
CA LYS A 718 -5.69 -34.25 20.38
C LYS A 718 -6.90 -35.12 20.04
N ASN A 719 -7.56 -35.71 21.04
CA ASN A 719 -8.78 -36.47 20.84
C ASN A 719 -9.93 -35.60 20.31
N GLU A 720 -10.09 -34.38 20.85
CA GLU A 720 -11.10 -33.41 20.38
C GLU A 720 -10.85 -32.99 18.93
N ARG A 721 -9.59 -32.74 18.56
CA ARG A 721 -9.20 -32.46 17.17
C ARG A 721 -9.53 -33.65 16.25
N ASP A 722 -9.23 -34.86 16.67
CA ASP A 722 -9.49 -36.07 15.88
C ASP A 722 -11.00 -36.35 15.72
N GLU A 723 -11.83 -35.89 16.66
CA GLU A 723 -13.29 -35.91 16.57
C GLU A 723 -13.80 -34.83 15.60
N LEU A 724 -13.34 -33.59 15.74
CA LEU A 724 -13.67 -32.48 14.83
C LEU A 724 -13.28 -32.76 13.37
N GLN A 725 -12.16 -33.46 13.14
CA GLN A 725 -11.75 -33.87 11.79
C GLN A 725 -12.71 -34.90 11.17
N ARG A 726 -13.31 -35.78 11.98
CA ARG A 726 -14.33 -36.72 11.48
C ARG A 726 -15.63 -35.99 11.16
N ASP A 727 -16.05 -35.07 12.03
CA ASP A 727 -17.23 -34.24 11.78
C ASP A 727 -17.08 -33.39 10.52
N GLU A 728 -15.89 -32.82 10.29
CA GLU A 728 -15.58 -32.10 9.06
C GLU A 728 -15.69 -33.01 7.82
N ALA A 729 -15.12 -34.21 7.88
CA ALA A 729 -15.20 -35.17 6.77
C ALA A 729 -16.66 -35.55 6.45
N ASP A 730 -17.48 -35.76 7.47
CA ASP A 730 -18.91 -36.06 7.33
C ASP A 730 -19.69 -34.86 6.74
N LEU A 731 -19.40 -33.64 7.19
CA LEU A 731 -20.00 -32.42 6.63
C LEU A 731 -19.60 -32.19 5.17
N VAL A 732 -18.34 -32.47 4.81
CA VAL A 732 -17.86 -32.39 3.42
C VAL A 732 -18.57 -33.42 2.56
N ALA A 733 -18.76 -34.64 3.05
CA ALA A 733 -19.52 -35.67 2.33
C ALA A 733 -20.98 -35.24 2.10
N GLN A 734 -21.65 -34.69 3.13
CA GLN A 734 -23.00 -34.14 3.01
C GLN A 734 -23.07 -32.98 2.02
N LYS A 735 -22.10 -32.06 2.04
CA LYS A 735 -22.00 -30.95 1.09
C LYS A 735 -21.90 -31.45 -0.34
N ASN A 736 -21.02 -32.42 -0.60
CA ASN A 736 -20.81 -32.97 -1.94
C ASN A 736 -22.07 -33.66 -2.47
N GLN A 737 -22.80 -34.38 -1.59
CA GLN A 737 -24.09 -34.96 -1.95
C GLN A 737 -25.15 -33.90 -2.28
N ALA A 738 -25.20 -32.80 -1.51
CA ALA A 738 -26.10 -31.68 -1.78
C ALA A 738 -25.79 -30.99 -3.11
N VAL A 739 -24.50 -30.77 -3.43
CA VAL A 739 -24.05 -30.20 -4.71
C VAL A 739 -24.44 -31.11 -5.88
N ALA A 740 -24.18 -32.41 -5.80
CA ALA A 740 -24.57 -33.36 -6.84
C ALA A 740 -26.10 -33.37 -7.08
N THR A 741 -26.89 -33.25 -6.01
CA THR A 741 -28.35 -33.15 -6.09
C THR A 741 -28.80 -31.85 -6.75
N MET A 742 -28.12 -30.73 -6.46
CA MET A 742 -28.37 -29.44 -7.07
C MET A 742 -28.05 -29.46 -8.57
N GLU A 743 -26.92 -30.03 -8.97
CA GLU A 743 -26.52 -30.18 -10.38
C GLU A 743 -27.54 -31.02 -11.16
N ALA A 744 -27.96 -32.16 -10.62
CA ALA A 744 -29.01 -32.98 -11.22
C ALA A 744 -30.34 -32.21 -11.38
N SER A 745 -30.68 -31.39 -10.39
CA SER A 745 -31.87 -30.53 -10.44
C SER A 745 -31.74 -29.43 -11.51
N GLN A 746 -30.55 -28.83 -11.67
CA GLN A 746 -30.28 -27.84 -12.72
C GLN A 746 -30.36 -28.45 -14.13
N GLN A 747 -29.82 -29.65 -14.32
CA GLN A 747 -29.93 -30.38 -15.59
C GLN A 747 -31.40 -30.68 -15.93
N THR A 748 -32.18 -31.11 -14.93
CA THR A 748 -33.62 -31.33 -15.08
C THR A 748 -34.35 -30.05 -15.46
N LEU A 749 -34.01 -28.92 -14.82
CA LEU A 749 -34.59 -27.62 -15.14
C LEU A 749 -34.24 -27.17 -16.57
N ALA A 750 -33.01 -27.40 -17.02
CA ALA A 750 -32.57 -27.09 -18.39
C ALA A 750 -33.32 -27.94 -19.44
N ALA A 751 -33.51 -29.24 -19.16
CA ALA A 751 -34.30 -30.12 -20.01
C ALA A 751 -35.76 -29.65 -20.10
N LEU A 752 -36.39 -29.33 -18.97
CA LEU A 752 -37.76 -28.81 -18.93
C LEU A 752 -37.91 -27.46 -19.66
N ARG A 753 -36.93 -26.55 -19.55
CA ARG A 753 -36.93 -25.29 -20.31
C ARG A 753 -36.92 -25.55 -21.81
N THR A 754 -36.07 -26.47 -22.26
CA THR A 754 -35.98 -26.86 -23.67
C THR A 754 -37.31 -27.46 -24.16
N GLU A 755 -37.96 -28.29 -23.34
CA GLU A 755 -39.28 -28.85 -23.62
C GLU A 755 -40.36 -27.76 -23.73
N VAL A 756 -40.39 -26.80 -22.79
CA VAL A 756 -41.33 -25.67 -22.83
C VAL A 756 -41.12 -24.81 -24.08
N ASP A 757 -39.87 -24.57 -24.49
CA ASP A 757 -39.58 -23.80 -25.70
C ASP A 757 -39.97 -24.55 -26.99
N ASN A 758 -39.80 -25.88 -27.02
CA ASN A 758 -40.33 -26.72 -28.10
C ASN A 758 -41.86 -26.63 -28.18
N LEU A 759 -42.56 -26.82 -27.05
CA LEU A 759 -44.02 -26.74 -26.98
C LEU A 759 -44.54 -25.35 -27.40
N ARG A 760 -43.84 -24.28 -27.03
CA ARG A 760 -44.16 -22.91 -27.48
C ARG A 760 -44.02 -22.75 -28.99
N ARG A 761 -43.01 -23.37 -29.60
CA ARG A 761 -42.82 -23.37 -31.06
C ARG A 761 -43.95 -24.12 -31.75
N GLU A 762 -44.24 -25.34 -31.31
CA GLU A 762 -45.35 -26.16 -31.83
C GLU A 762 -46.69 -25.41 -31.72
N THR A 763 -46.92 -24.72 -30.59
CA THR A 763 -48.14 -23.92 -30.40
C THR A 763 -48.22 -22.76 -31.41
N ARG A 764 -47.11 -22.09 -31.70
CA ARG A 764 -47.08 -21.00 -32.71
C ARG A 764 -47.30 -21.53 -34.12
N GLU A 765 -46.72 -22.68 -34.45
CA GLU A 765 -46.93 -23.35 -35.73
C GLU A 765 -48.40 -23.74 -35.90
N ALA A 766 -49.00 -24.38 -34.90
CA ALA A 766 -50.42 -24.72 -34.92
C ALA A 766 -51.34 -23.49 -35.02
N GLN A 767 -50.98 -22.38 -34.38
CA GLN A 767 -51.69 -21.10 -34.53
C GLN A 767 -51.60 -20.56 -35.96
N SER A 768 -50.41 -20.61 -36.56
CA SER A 768 -50.20 -20.17 -37.95
C SER A 768 -51.02 -21.01 -38.95
N GLU A 769 -51.01 -22.34 -38.79
CA GLU A 769 -51.80 -23.25 -39.64
C GLU A 769 -53.31 -23.01 -39.50
N ARG A 770 -53.78 -22.74 -38.26
CA ARG A 770 -55.16 -22.38 -37.99
C ARG A 770 -55.53 -21.07 -38.68
N ASP A 771 -54.68 -20.06 -38.58
CA ASP A 771 -54.94 -18.74 -39.17
C ASP A 771 -54.93 -18.80 -40.71
N GLU A 772 -54.04 -19.60 -41.30
CA GLU A 772 -54.04 -19.88 -42.73
C GLU A 772 -55.34 -20.60 -43.17
N SER A 773 -55.75 -21.61 -42.41
CA SER A 773 -57.01 -22.32 -42.65
C SER A 773 -58.21 -21.39 -42.53
N PHE A 774 -58.20 -20.47 -41.56
CA PHE A 774 -59.24 -19.45 -41.39
C PHE A 774 -59.30 -18.51 -42.60
N ASN A 775 -58.14 -18.04 -43.10
CA ASN A 775 -58.09 -17.20 -44.29
C ASN A 775 -58.65 -17.92 -45.52
N ARG A 776 -58.34 -19.20 -45.71
CA ARG A 776 -58.95 -20.00 -46.79
C ARG A 776 -60.47 -20.10 -46.66
N VAL A 777 -60.99 -20.25 -45.44
CA VAL A 777 -62.45 -20.26 -45.21
C VAL A 777 -63.07 -18.91 -45.60
N VAL A 778 -62.41 -17.80 -45.27
CA VAL A 778 -62.86 -16.45 -45.69
C VAL A 778 -62.87 -16.32 -47.21
N GLU A 779 -61.78 -16.69 -47.89
CA GLU A 779 -61.69 -16.63 -49.36
C GLU A 779 -62.73 -17.52 -50.07
N LEU A 780 -62.95 -18.73 -49.55
CA LEU A 780 -63.99 -19.64 -50.04
C LEU A 780 -65.39 -19.07 -49.81
N THR A 781 -65.63 -18.41 -48.69
CA THR A 781 -66.90 -17.75 -48.39
C THR A 781 -67.16 -16.59 -49.35
N ASP A 782 -66.16 -15.77 -49.65
CA ASP A 782 -66.28 -14.70 -50.65
C ASP A 782 -66.51 -15.26 -52.05
N SER A 783 -65.81 -16.33 -52.42
CA SER A 783 -66.01 -17.03 -53.69
C SER A 783 -67.42 -17.61 -53.81
N LEU A 784 -67.95 -18.17 -52.71
CA LEU A 784 -69.32 -18.67 -52.64
C LEU A 784 -70.33 -17.54 -52.83
N ASN A 785 -70.15 -16.41 -52.14
CA ASN A 785 -71.02 -15.24 -52.28
C ASN A 785 -70.99 -14.67 -53.71
N GLN A 786 -69.82 -14.64 -54.35
CA GLN A 786 -69.68 -14.25 -55.75
C GLN A 786 -70.40 -15.23 -56.68
N ALA A 787 -70.21 -16.53 -56.49
CA ALA A 787 -70.88 -17.56 -57.27
C ALA A 787 -72.40 -17.51 -57.09
N GLU A 788 -72.90 -17.24 -55.88
CA GLU A 788 -74.31 -17.07 -55.60
C GLU A 788 -74.88 -15.83 -56.30
N THR A 789 -74.15 -14.73 -56.31
CA THR A 789 -74.49 -13.52 -57.06
C THR A 789 -74.55 -13.80 -58.58
N GLN A 790 -73.60 -14.56 -59.11
CA GLN A 790 -73.62 -14.98 -60.53
C GLN A 790 -74.80 -15.90 -60.82
N ARG A 791 -75.13 -16.83 -59.91
CA ARG A 791 -76.29 -17.71 -60.03
C ARG A 791 -77.58 -16.89 -60.11
N VAL A 792 -77.74 -15.87 -59.29
CA VAL A 792 -78.89 -14.95 -59.33
C VAL A 792 -78.95 -14.23 -60.69
N LYS A 793 -77.83 -13.66 -61.15
CA LYS A 793 -77.78 -13.01 -62.48
C LYS A 793 -78.15 -13.95 -63.63
N LEU A 794 -77.62 -15.18 -63.61
CA LEU A 794 -77.93 -16.19 -64.62
C LEU A 794 -79.40 -16.63 -64.55
N LYS A 795 -79.97 -16.72 -63.35
CA LYS A 795 -81.40 -17.00 -63.17
C LYS A 795 -82.25 -15.89 -63.76
N ASP A 796 -81.95 -14.63 -63.44
CA ASP A 796 -82.66 -13.47 -64.02
C ASP A 796 -82.54 -13.46 -65.55
N ARG A 797 -81.37 -13.82 -66.09
CA ARG A 797 -81.14 -13.93 -67.53
C ARG A 797 -81.93 -15.07 -68.17
N ARG A 798 -82.01 -16.22 -67.50
CA ARG A 798 -82.85 -17.34 -67.94
C ARG A 798 -84.31 -16.92 -67.98
N ASP A 799 -84.80 -16.26 -66.93
CA ASP A 799 -86.21 -15.83 -66.84
C ASP A 799 -86.52 -14.81 -67.97
N GLN A 800 -85.58 -13.91 -68.30
CA GLN A 800 -85.69 -13.04 -69.50
C GLN A 800 -85.71 -13.83 -70.81
N LEU A 801 -84.86 -14.85 -70.96
CA LEU A 801 -84.78 -15.67 -72.17
C LEU A 801 -86.03 -16.54 -72.34
N GLU A 802 -86.63 -17.01 -71.25
CA GLU A 802 -87.93 -17.71 -71.28
C GLU A 802 -89.03 -16.76 -71.76
N GLU A 803 -89.09 -15.53 -71.26
CA GLU A 803 -90.03 -14.52 -71.76
C GLU A 803 -89.81 -14.23 -73.26
N GLN A 804 -88.55 -14.17 -73.72
CA GLN A 804 -88.23 -14.01 -75.13
C GLN A 804 -88.63 -15.23 -75.97
N ASN A 805 -88.41 -16.45 -75.45
CA ASN A 805 -88.80 -17.68 -76.13
C ASN A 805 -90.32 -17.83 -76.22
N GLU A 806 -91.06 -17.44 -75.18
CA GLU A 806 -92.53 -17.38 -75.27
C GLU A 806 -92.97 -16.39 -76.34
N LYS A 807 -92.40 -15.19 -76.40
CA LYS A 807 -92.67 -14.23 -77.49
C LYS A 807 -92.33 -14.80 -78.86
N LEU A 808 -91.22 -15.52 -78.99
CA LEU A 808 -90.81 -16.16 -80.24
C LEU A 808 -91.74 -17.31 -80.64
N LYS A 809 -92.17 -18.14 -79.69
CA LYS A 809 -93.19 -19.17 -79.92
C LYS A 809 -94.51 -18.56 -80.35
N ASP A 810 -94.90 -17.43 -79.75
CA ASP A 810 -96.09 -16.66 -80.15
C ASP A 810 -95.97 -16.15 -81.59
N VAL A 811 -94.78 -15.70 -82.00
CA VAL A 811 -94.48 -15.30 -83.39
C VAL A 811 -94.46 -16.48 -84.35
N LEU A 812 -93.92 -17.64 -83.94
CA LEU A 812 -93.88 -18.86 -84.75
C LEU A 812 -95.26 -19.49 -84.92
N ALA A 813 -96.09 -19.49 -83.88
CA ALA A 813 -97.48 -19.92 -83.92
C ALA A 813 -98.32 -19.05 -84.88
N ARG A 814 -98.05 -17.74 -84.95
CA ARG A 814 -98.68 -16.83 -85.94
C ARG A 814 -98.26 -17.11 -87.39
N ASN A 815 -97.17 -17.83 -87.61
CA ASN A 815 -96.63 -18.13 -88.94
C ASN A 815 -96.78 -19.61 -89.35
N GLU A 816 -97.52 -20.43 -88.59
CA GLU A 816 -97.83 -21.84 -88.92
C GLU A 816 -96.60 -22.73 -89.20
N ILE A 817 -95.48 -22.50 -88.50
CA ILE A 817 -94.25 -23.30 -88.63
C ILE A 817 -94.10 -24.19 -87.39
N ASP A 818 -94.17 -25.52 -87.57
CA ASP A 818 -93.95 -26.54 -86.55
C ASP A 818 -92.45 -26.85 -86.38
N PRO A 819 -91.84 -26.60 -85.21
CA PRO A 819 -90.41 -26.75 -84.99
C PRO A 819 -89.91 -28.17 -84.66
N ASP A 820 -90.78 -29.19 -84.53
CA ASP A 820 -90.41 -30.54 -84.04
C ASP A 820 -90.61 -31.69 -85.08
N ALA A 821 -90.35 -31.45 -86.36
CA ALA A 821 -90.46 -32.46 -87.41
C ALA A 821 -89.34 -33.55 -87.39
N ASP A 822 -89.66 -34.68 -86.76
CA ASP A 822 -89.20 -36.08 -86.93
C ASP A 822 -87.71 -36.39 -87.25
N MET A 823 -86.98 -36.94 -86.27
CA MET A 823 -85.55 -37.31 -86.30
C MET A 823 -85.34 -38.85 -86.24
N THR A 824 -86.03 -39.61 -87.10
CA THR A 824 -85.89 -41.07 -87.15
C THR A 824 -84.92 -41.51 -88.28
N PRO A 825 -83.85 -42.28 -88.01
CA PRO A 825 -82.86 -42.68 -89.04
C PRO A 825 -83.42 -43.65 -90.09
N PRO A 826 -83.04 -43.52 -91.38
CA PRO A 826 -83.35 -44.51 -92.42
C PRO A 826 -82.58 -45.84 -92.21
N ARG A 827 -83.12 -46.94 -92.78
CA ARG A 827 -82.49 -48.27 -92.71
C ARG A 827 -81.23 -48.31 -93.57
N VAL A 828 -80.07 -48.40 -92.93
CA VAL A 828 -78.75 -48.42 -93.58
C VAL A 828 -77.90 -49.59 -93.06
N ASP A 829 -76.99 -50.09 -93.90
CA ASP A 829 -76.10 -51.23 -93.62
C ASP A 829 -74.74 -51.01 -94.30
N GLY A 830 -73.65 -51.13 -93.55
CA GLY A 830 -72.30 -50.82 -94.01
C GLY A 830 -71.24 -51.44 -93.11
N ILE A 831 -70.00 -50.95 -93.20
CA ILE A 831 -68.85 -51.52 -92.48
C ILE A 831 -67.98 -50.45 -91.81
N VAL A 832 -67.25 -50.84 -90.78
CA VAL A 832 -66.21 -50.01 -90.16
C VAL A 832 -64.97 -49.99 -91.06
N LEU A 833 -64.62 -48.80 -91.56
CA LEU A 833 -63.47 -48.56 -92.44
C LEU A 833 -62.17 -48.41 -91.66
N ALA A 834 -62.20 -47.68 -90.55
CA ALA A 834 -61.05 -47.39 -89.71
C ALA A 834 -61.47 -47.12 -88.26
N ARG A 835 -60.54 -47.29 -87.33
CA ARG A 835 -60.72 -46.98 -85.91
C ARG A 835 -59.58 -46.10 -85.43
N ASP A 836 -59.93 -45.01 -84.75
CA ASP A 836 -59.00 -44.13 -84.06
C ASP A 836 -58.78 -44.58 -82.59
N SER A 837 -57.66 -44.18 -82.00
CA SER A 837 -57.29 -44.48 -80.61
C SER A 837 -58.24 -43.85 -79.59
N ASN A 838 -58.93 -42.77 -79.98
CA ASN A 838 -59.86 -42.01 -79.13
C ASN A 838 -61.30 -42.57 -79.08
N GLY A 839 -61.54 -43.77 -79.61
CA GLY A 839 -62.87 -44.40 -79.60
C GLY A 839 -63.85 -43.87 -80.66
N LEU A 840 -63.34 -43.16 -81.65
CA LEU A 840 -64.03 -42.81 -82.88
C LEU A 840 -63.81 -43.89 -83.94
N ILE A 841 -64.84 -44.16 -84.74
CA ILE A 841 -64.79 -45.09 -85.88
C ILE A 841 -65.26 -44.37 -87.15
N GLU A 842 -64.65 -44.70 -88.27
CA GLU A 842 -65.10 -44.28 -89.59
C GLU A 842 -65.94 -45.41 -90.20
N ILE A 843 -67.17 -45.09 -90.63
CA ILE A 843 -68.12 -46.05 -91.19
C ILE A 843 -68.39 -45.74 -92.66
N SER A 844 -68.61 -46.78 -93.47
CA SER A 844 -68.81 -46.70 -94.92
C SER A 844 -70.20 -46.21 -95.34
N ILE A 845 -70.91 -45.50 -94.46
CA ILE A 845 -72.28 -45.01 -94.66
C ILE A 845 -72.26 -43.51 -94.39
N GLY A 846 -72.78 -42.72 -95.30
CA GLY A 846 -72.68 -41.27 -95.30
C GLY A 846 -74.03 -40.54 -95.30
N GLN A 847 -73.96 -39.26 -95.62
CA GLN A 847 -75.11 -38.38 -95.80
C GLN A 847 -75.98 -38.83 -96.99
N ASP A 848 -75.40 -39.41 -98.03
CA ASP A 848 -76.13 -39.91 -99.21
C ASP A 848 -77.03 -41.11 -98.84
N ASP A 849 -76.67 -41.85 -97.78
CA ASP A 849 -77.49 -42.93 -97.22
C ASP A 849 -78.54 -42.42 -96.21
N GLY A 850 -78.60 -41.10 -95.98
CA GLY A 850 -79.59 -40.44 -95.11
C GLY A 850 -79.20 -40.35 -93.63
N LEU A 851 -77.92 -40.52 -93.28
CA LEU A 851 -77.44 -40.27 -91.92
C LEU A 851 -77.33 -38.77 -91.59
N ARG A 852 -77.71 -38.40 -90.36
CA ARG A 852 -77.51 -37.07 -89.77
C ARG A 852 -76.76 -37.19 -88.45
N VAL A 853 -76.13 -36.10 -88.03
CA VAL A 853 -75.49 -36.01 -86.72
C VAL A 853 -76.53 -36.31 -85.62
N GLY A 854 -76.19 -37.22 -84.70
CA GLY A 854 -77.08 -37.72 -83.65
C GLY A 854 -77.78 -39.05 -83.97
N HIS A 855 -77.73 -39.56 -85.20
CA HIS A 855 -78.26 -40.90 -85.52
C HIS A 855 -77.44 -42.00 -84.82
N GLN A 856 -78.11 -43.00 -84.26
CA GLN A 856 -77.49 -44.15 -83.59
C GLN A 856 -77.55 -45.41 -84.45
N LEU A 857 -76.44 -46.15 -84.53
CA LEU A 857 -76.29 -47.39 -85.30
C LEU A 857 -75.69 -48.51 -84.45
N GLU A 858 -75.91 -49.77 -84.84
CA GLU A 858 -75.43 -50.96 -84.13
C GLU A 858 -74.32 -51.70 -84.90
N VAL A 859 -73.32 -52.22 -84.20
CA VAL A 859 -72.10 -52.82 -84.76
C VAL A 859 -72.02 -54.34 -84.46
N PHE A 860 -71.65 -55.15 -85.45
CA PHE A 860 -71.63 -56.61 -85.39
C PHE A 860 -70.37 -57.22 -86.02
N ARG A 861 -69.91 -58.37 -85.48
CA ARG A 861 -68.94 -59.28 -86.13
C ARG A 861 -69.57 -60.65 -86.32
N GLY A 862 -69.92 -60.99 -87.55
CA GLY A 862 -70.78 -62.15 -87.83
C GLY A 862 -72.12 -62.00 -87.10
N PRO A 863 -72.64 -63.03 -86.40
CA PRO A 863 -73.87 -62.93 -85.61
C PRO A 863 -73.69 -62.24 -84.25
N ARG A 864 -72.48 -61.84 -83.87
CA ARG A 864 -72.19 -61.31 -82.54
C ARG A 864 -72.31 -59.78 -82.51
N TYR A 865 -73.18 -59.27 -81.65
CA TYR A 865 -73.30 -57.84 -81.35
C TYR A 865 -72.09 -57.32 -80.57
N LEU A 866 -71.49 -56.21 -81.03
CA LEU A 866 -70.29 -55.60 -80.46
C LEU A 866 -70.55 -54.27 -79.75
N GLY A 867 -71.53 -53.48 -80.19
CA GLY A 867 -71.91 -52.24 -79.51
C GLY A 867 -72.75 -51.28 -80.34
N ARG A 868 -73.05 -50.10 -79.76
CA ARG A 868 -73.80 -49.01 -80.40
C ARG A 868 -72.89 -47.80 -80.60
N VAL A 869 -73.07 -47.12 -81.72
CA VAL A 869 -72.29 -45.94 -82.12
C VAL A 869 -73.23 -44.80 -82.48
N GLU A 870 -72.82 -43.57 -82.18
CA GLU A 870 -73.57 -42.35 -82.50
C GLU A 870 -72.80 -41.53 -83.53
N VAL A 871 -73.47 -41.11 -84.61
CA VAL A 871 -72.86 -40.32 -85.68
C VAL A 871 -72.57 -38.91 -85.18
N VAL A 872 -71.28 -38.52 -85.14
CA VAL A 872 -70.83 -37.20 -84.71
C VAL A 872 -70.60 -36.27 -85.90
N GLN A 873 -70.22 -36.84 -87.05
CA GLN A 873 -69.94 -36.09 -88.27
C GLN A 873 -70.27 -36.94 -89.50
N THR A 874 -70.87 -36.33 -90.52
CA THR A 874 -71.27 -36.99 -91.78
C THR A 874 -70.58 -36.33 -92.98
N ALA A 875 -70.12 -37.15 -93.93
CA ALA A 875 -69.74 -36.76 -95.29
C ALA A 875 -70.58 -37.57 -96.29
N PRO A 876 -70.60 -37.24 -97.60
CA PRO A 876 -71.48 -37.90 -98.57
C PRO A 876 -71.38 -39.44 -98.57
N ASP A 877 -70.15 -39.97 -98.56
CA ASP A 877 -69.83 -41.39 -98.73
C ASP A 877 -69.39 -42.11 -97.44
N LYS A 878 -69.29 -41.39 -96.32
CA LYS A 878 -68.81 -41.93 -95.04
C LYS A 878 -69.20 -41.05 -93.85
N SER A 879 -69.20 -41.64 -92.66
CA SER A 879 -69.46 -40.91 -91.42
C SER A 879 -68.47 -41.27 -90.33
N VAL A 880 -68.25 -40.36 -89.39
CA VAL A 880 -67.50 -40.61 -88.16
C VAL A 880 -68.51 -40.80 -87.04
N ALA A 881 -68.42 -41.96 -86.38
CA ALA A 881 -69.27 -42.32 -85.27
C ALA A 881 -68.45 -42.54 -83.99
N LYS A 882 -68.99 -42.10 -82.86
CA LYS A 882 -68.41 -42.30 -81.53
C LYS A 882 -69.01 -43.56 -80.92
N ILE A 883 -68.16 -44.44 -80.41
CA ILE A 883 -68.61 -45.63 -79.68
C ILE A 883 -69.24 -45.18 -78.36
N ILE A 884 -70.46 -45.61 -78.09
CA ILE A 884 -71.13 -45.35 -76.81
C ILE A 884 -70.61 -46.38 -75.80
N PRO A 885 -69.82 -45.98 -74.78
CA PRO A 885 -69.10 -46.93 -73.92
C PRO A 885 -70.03 -47.92 -73.21
N GLU A 886 -71.23 -47.46 -72.83
CA GLU A 886 -72.25 -48.23 -72.10
C GLU A 886 -72.76 -49.46 -72.88
N PHE A 887 -72.77 -49.40 -74.21
CA PHE A 887 -73.30 -50.49 -75.05
C PHE A 887 -72.20 -51.41 -75.60
N ARG A 888 -70.93 -51.16 -75.30
CA ARG A 888 -69.79 -51.90 -75.85
C ARG A 888 -69.66 -53.29 -75.21
N LYS A 889 -69.90 -54.34 -75.99
CA LYS A 889 -69.74 -55.76 -75.59
C LYS A 889 -68.49 -56.44 -76.17
N GLY A 890 -67.80 -55.77 -77.10
CA GLY A 890 -66.58 -56.28 -77.70
C GLY A 890 -65.71 -55.18 -78.30
N ASN A 891 -64.53 -55.57 -78.78
CA ASN A 891 -63.64 -54.66 -79.48
C ASN A 891 -64.10 -54.51 -80.93
N ILE A 892 -64.44 -53.29 -81.34
CA ILE A 892 -64.78 -52.98 -82.73
C ILE A 892 -63.48 -52.86 -83.53
N GLU A 893 -63.41 -53.56 -84.65
CA GLU A 893 -62.29 -53.63 -85.58
C GLU A 893 -62.76 -53.26 -87.00
N ARG A 894 -61.78 -53.06 -87.88
CA ARG A 894 -62.03 -52.84 -89.31
C ARG A 894 -62.78 -54.04 -89.89
N SER A 895 -63.75 -53.76 -90.77
CA SER A 895 -64.65 -54.73 -91.41
C SER A 895 -65.78 -55.29 -90.54
N ASP A 896 -65.98 -54.78 -89.32
CA ASP A 896 -67.22 -55.04 -88.57
C ASP A 896 -68.42 -54.36 -89.25
N ARG A 897 -69.58 -55.01 -89.26
CA ARG A 897 -70.81 -54.52 -89.92
C ARG A 897 -71.52 -53.50 -89.03
N VAL A 898 -72.00 -52.39 -89.61
CA VAL A 898 -72.72 -51.31 -88.94
C VAL A 898 -74.10 -51.15 -89.58
N ALA A 899 -75.18 -51.27 -88.81
CA ALA A 899 -76.55 -51.19 -89.34
C ALA A 899 -77.57 -50.61 -88.35
N THR A 900 -78.70 -50.10 -88.86
CA THR A 900 -79.84 -49.56 -88.08
C THR A 900 -80.73 -50.64 -87.40
N ARG A 901 -80.28 -51.90 -87.33
CA ARG A 901 -80.90 -53.15 -86.80
C ARG A 901 -82.43 -53.19 -86.60
N ILE A 902 -83.14 -53.98 -87.42
CA ILE A 902 -84.42 -54.63 -87.05
C ILE A 902 -84.53 -56.02 -87.73
N GLN A 903 -84.08 -57.06 -87.02
CA GLN A 903 -84.47 -58.49 -86.98
C GLN A 903 -83.27 -59.40 -86.71
#